data_AF-A0A8J6GWH6-F1
#
_entry.id   AF-A0A8J6GWH6-F1
#
_cell.length_a   1.000
_cell.length_b   1.000
_cell.length_c   1.000
_cell.angle_alpha   90.00
_cell.angle_beta   90.00
_cell.angle_gamma   90.00
#
_symmetry.space_group_name_H-M   'P 1'
#
loop_
_entity.id
_entity.type
_entity.pdbx_description
1 polymer ?
#
loop_
_entity_poly.entity_id
_entity_poly.type
_entity_poly.pdbx_seq_one_letter_code
_entity_poly.pdbx_strand_id
1 'polypeptide(L)'
;MLRTVNSRLSTGFFCSCSAWIKVEQLKPYHAHKEEMIKINKGKRFQQAVDAVEEFLRRAKGKDQTSSHTSADDKNRRNSSEERSRPNSGDEKRKLSLSEGKVKKNLGEGKKRVTSGSSERGSKCLKRAQEQSPRKRGRPPKDEKDLTIPESSTVKGMMAGPMAAFKWQPTASEPVKDADPHFHHFLLSQTEKETGSTSIQAADSTAVNGSITPTDKKIGFLGLGLMGSGIVSNLLKMGHTVTVWNRTAEKCDLFIQEGARLGRTPAEVVSTCDITFACVSDPKAAKDLVLGPSGVLQGIRPGKCYVDMSTVDADTVTELAQVIVSRGGRFLEAPVSGNQQLSNDGMLVILAAGDRGLYEDCSSCFQAMGKTSFFLGEVGNAAKMMLIVNMVQGSFMATIAEGLTLAQVTGQSQQTLLDILNQGQLASIFLDQKCQNILQGNFKPDFYLKYIQKDLRLAIALGDAVNHPTPMAAAANEEASLRFTLPGPSTEGPTKQENFILGSCGTDQVKGVLTLQGDALSQADVNLKMPRNNQLLHFAFREDKQWKLQQIQDARNHVSQAIYLLANRDESYQFKTGAEVLKLMDAVMLQLTRARNRLTTPATLTLPEIAASGLTRMFAPTLPSDLLVNVYINLNKLCLTVYQLHALQPTSTKNFRPSGGAVLHSPGAMFEWGSQRLEVSHVHKVECVIPWLNDALVYFTVSLQLCQQLKDKVCRGIWGREGYSGATSYFSAPKL
;
A
#
# COMPACT_ATOMS: atom_id res chain seq x y z
N MET A 1 -5.15 33.42 -11.76
CA MET A 1 -6.32 32.59 -11.41
C MET A 1 -6.85 31.95 -12.68
N LEU A 2 -7.09 30.65 -12.70
CA LEU A 2 -7.78 29.96 -13.80
C LEU A 2 -9.18 29.56 -13.33
N ARG A 3 -10.20 29.84 -14.15
CA ARG A 3 -11.58 29.35 -13.95
C ARG A 3 -12.02 28.64 -15.22
N THR A 4 -12.34 27.36 -15.09
CA THR A 4 -12.85 26.52 -16.17
C THR A 4 -14.21 27.02 -16.65
N VAL A 5 -14.33 27.35 -17.94
CA VAL A 5 -15.63 27.57 -18.58
C VAL A 5 -16.09 26.24 -19.17
N ASN A 6 -17.28 25.79 -18.76
CA ASN A 6 -17.80 24.47 -19.11
C ASN A 6 -19.14 24.63 -19.84
N SER A 7 -19.14 24.45 -21.16
CA SER A 7 -20.32 24.64 -22.02
C SER A 7 -20.70 23.35 -22.73
N ARG A 8 -21.85 22.76 -22.38
CA ARG A 8 -22.45 21.65 -23.13
C ARG A 8 -22.94 22.12 -24.50
N LEU A 9 -22.52 21.46 -25.56
CA LEU A 9 -23.18 21.47 -26.87
C LEU A 9 -23.56 20.05 -27.26
N SER A 10 -24.69 19.90 -27.93
CA SER A 10 -25.39 18.63 -28.10
C SER A 10 -25.29 18.07 -29.53
N THR A 11 -24.18 17.39 -29.80
CA THR A 11 -24.04 16.32 -30.82
C THR A 11 -22.82 15.46 -30.44
N GLY A 12 -22.77 14.20 -30.89
CA GLY A 12 -21.74 13.24 -30.47
C GLY A 12 -20.31 13.57 -30.93
N PHE A 13 -19.34 12.83 -30.37
CA PHE A 13 -17.87 13.00 -30.38
C PHE A 13 -17.29 13.99 -29.35
N PHE A 14 -16.85 13.43 -28.22
CA PHE A 14 -15.92 14.09 -27.31
C PHE A 14 -14.48 13.75 -27.69
N CYS A 15 -13.73 14.73 -28.18
CA CYS A 15 -12.26 14.73 -28.17
C CYS A 15 -11.81 15.87 -27.25
N SER A 16 -10.88 15.61 -26.33
CA SER A 16 -10.45 16.53 -25.28
C SER A 16 -9.42 17.57 -25.75
N CYS A 17 -9.71 18.25 -26.85
CA CYS A 17 -8.84 19.28 -27.43
C CYS A 17 -8.70 20.51 -26.52
N SER A 18 -7.65 20.56 -25.72
CA SER A 18 -7.28 21.71 -24.90
C SER A 18 -6.46 22.71 -25.72
N ALA A 19 -7.07 23.84 -26.10
CA ALA A 19 -6.40 24.91 -26.84
C ALA A 19 -5.67 25.89 -25.89
N TRP A 20 -4.36 26.01 -26.03
CA TRP A 20 -3.51 26.88 -25.21
C TRP A 20 -3.42 28.29 -25.82
N ILE A 21 -4.09 29.26 -25.19
CA ILE A 21 -3.98 30.69 -25.54
C ILE A 21 -2.86 31.30 -24.69
N LYS A 22 -1.88 31.97 -25.32
CA LYS A 22 -0.83 32.69 -24.60
C LYS A 22 -1.43 33.88 -23.84
N VAL A 23 -0.93 34.16 -22.63
CA VAL A 23 -1.43 35.27 -21.79
C VAL A 23 -1.32 36.62 -22.51
N GLU A 24 -0.27 36.80 -23.32
CA GLU A 24 -0.04 37.96 -24.21
C GLU A 24 -1.21 38.24 -25.19
N GLN A 25 -2.01 37.23 -25.53
CA GLN A 25 -3.11 37.31 -26.51
C GLN A 25 -4.47 37.63 -25.87
N LEU A 26 -4.55 37.76 -24.54
CA LEU A 26 -5.78 38.06 -23.81
C LEU A 26 -6.12 39.56 -23.90
N LYS A 27 -6.99 39.91 -24.85
CA LYS A 27 -7.49 41.29 -25.05
C LYS A 27 -8.52 41.70 -23.98
N PRO A 28 -8.52 42.97 -23.50
CA PRO A 28 -9.54 43.46 -22.56
C PRO A 28 -10.96 43.47 -23.15
N TYR A 29 -11.89 42.80 -22.46
CA TYR A 29 -13.26 42.56 -22.91
C TYR A 29 -14.02 43.85 -23.31
N HIS A 30 -14.15 44.81 -22.39
CA HIS A 30 -14.96 46.02 -22.64
C HIS A 30 -14.44 46.87 -23.81
N ALA A 31 -13.13 46.89 -24.05
CA ALA A 31 -12.53 47.66 -25.15
C ALA A 31 -12.80 47.05 -26.54
N HIS A 32 -12.89 45.71 -26.63
CA HIS A 32 -13.07 45.00 -27.91
C HIS A 32 -14.50 44.46 -28.14
N LYS A 33 -15.39 44.58 -27.14
CA LYS A 33 -16.78 44.11 -27.21
C LYS A 33 -17.51 44.64 -28.45
N GLU A 34 -17.49 45.95 -28.68
CA GLU A 34 -18.21 46.55 -29.82
C GLU A 34 -17.63 46.14 -31.18
N GLU A 35 -16.31 46.01 -31.27
CA GLU A 35 -15.64 45.55 -32.49
C GLU A 35 -16.06 44.13 -32.83
N MET A 36 -16.05 43.21 -31.85
CA MET A 36 -16.50 41.84 -32.07
C MET A 36 -18.00 41.72 -32.38
N ILE A 37 -18.87 42.58 -31.82
CA ILE A 37 -20.30 42.63 -32.18
C ILE A 37 -20.49 43.14 -33.63
N LYS A 38 -19.70 44.14 -34.06
CA LYS A 38 -19.72 44.66 -35.43
C LYS A 38 -19.28 43.60 -36.45
N ILE A 39 -18.26 42.80 -36.11
CA ILE A 39 -17.74 41.70 -36.92
C ILE A 39 -18.70 40.49 -36.94
N ASN A 40 -19.22 40.06 -35.78
CA ASN A 40 -19.96 38.81 -35.63
C ASN A 40 -21.45 39.04 -35.28
N LYS A 41 -22.25 39.31 -36.32
CA LYS A 41 -23.69 39.61 -36.24
C LYS A 41 -24.59 38.39 -35.92
N GLY A 42 -24.02 37.25 -35.52
CA GLY A 42 -24.79 36.02 -35.24
C GLY A 42 -25.56 36.08 -33.92
N LYS A 43 -26.85 35.73 -33.92
CA LYS A 43 -27.69 35.69 -32.69
C LYS A 43 -27.06 34.93 -31.51
N ARG A 44 -26.35 33.82 -31.78
CA ARG A 44 -25.64 33.04 -30.75
C ARG A 44 -24.47 33.80 -30.12
N PHE A 45 -23.79 34.67 -30.87
CA PHE A 45 -22.71 35.50 -30.35
C PHE A 45 -23.26 36.62 -29.45
N GLN A 46 -24.35 37.28 -29.88
CA GLN A 46 -25.04 38.26 -29.03
C GLN A 46 -25.50 37.64 -27.71
N GLN A 47 -26.14 36.46 -27.74
CA GLN A 47 -26.55 35.74 -26.53
C GLN A 47 -25.38 35.42 -25.57
N ALA A 48 -24.19 35.13 -26.10
CA ALA A 48 -22.99 34.91 -25.29
C ALA A 48 -22.47 36.23 -24.68
N VAL A 49 -22.52 37.34 -25.41
CA VAL A 49 -22.21 38.68 -24.90
C VAL A 49 -23.18 39.08 -23.77
N ASP A 50 -24.48 38.89 -23.97
CA ASP A 50 -25.53 39.25 -23.01
C ASP A 50 -25.38 38.45 -21.69
N ALA A 51 -25.02 37.16 -21.78
CA ALA A 51 -24.75 36.32 -20.62
C ALA A 51 -23.50 36.76 -19.82
N VAL A 52 -22.47 37.27 -20.48
CA VAL A 52 -21.28 37.84 -19.81
C VAL A 52 -21.61 39.14 -19.10
N GLU A 53 -22.38 40.03 -19.73
CA GLU A 53 -22.84 41.27 -19.07
C GLU A 53 -23.78 40.99 -17.90
N GLU A 54 -24.66 39.99 -17.99
CA GLU A 54 -25.45 39.59 -16.82
C GLU A 54 -24.57 39.05 -15.68
N PHE A 55 -23.54 38.26 -15.98
CA PHE A 55 -22.59 37.79 -14.97
C PHE A 55 -21.87 38.96 -14.29
N LEU A 56 -21.39 39.96 -15.05
CA LEU A 56 -20.75 41.17 -14.50
C LEU A 56 -21.73 42.01 -13.65
N ARG A 57 -23.00 42.11 -14.06
CA ARG A 57 -24.06 42.77 -13.28
C ARG A 57 -24.34 42.03 -11.97
N ARG A 58 -24.42 40.69 -12.00
CA ARG A 58 -24.61 39.84 -10.81
C ARG A 58 -23.40 39.85 -9.87
N ALA A 59 -22.18 40.10 -10.38
CA ALA A 59 -21.00 40.30 -9.55
C ALA A 59 -21.09 41.62 -8.76
N LYS A 60 -21.32 42.76 -9.42
CA LYS A 60 -21.44 44.08 -8.76
C LYS A 60 -22.54 44.13 -7.68
N GLY A 61 -23.62 43.36 -7.84
CA GLY A 61 -24.69 43.25 -6.84
C GLY A 61 -24.29 42.57 -5.52
N LYS A 62 -23.16 41.82 -5.48
CA LYS A 62 -22.67 41.18 -4.24
C LYS A 62 -21.77 42.06 -3.40
N ASP A 63 -21.09 43.04 -3.99
CA ASP A 63 -20.17 43.92 -3.25
C ASP A 63 -20.94 44.99 -2.42
N GLN A 64 -22.20 45.26 -2.78
CA GLN A 64 -23.09 46.19 -2.06
C GLN A 64 -23.83 45.58 -0.86
N THR A 65 -23.66 44.29 -0.56
CA THR A 65 -24.32 43.60 0.57
C THR A 65 -23.35 43.09 1.64
N SER A 66 -22.07 43.48 1.54
CA SER A 66 -20.98 43.07 2.44
C SER A 66 -20.25 44.24 3.11
N SER A 67 -20.69 45.49 2.90
CA SER A 67 -19.99 46.69 3.38
C SER A 67 -20.93 47.74 3.99
N HIS A 68 -21.03 47.76 5.34
CA HIS A 68 -21.28 48.97 6.16
C HIS A 68 -20.94 48.69 7.64
N THR A 69 -20.73 49.76 8.42
CA THR A 69 -20.41 49.79 9.87
C THR A 69 -19.06 49.18 10.32
N SER A 70 -17.97 49.94 10.14
CA SER A 70 -16.76 49.86 10.98
C SER A 70 -15.94 51.16 10.88
N ALA A 71 -16.51 52.27 11.31
CA ALA A 71 -15.83 53.56 11.49
C ALA A 71 -16.47 54.30 12.68
N ASP A 72 -15.66 55.04 13.45
CA ASP A 72 -16.09 55.75 14.65
C ASP A 72 -17.27 56.72 14.41
N ASP A 73 -18.21 56.74 15.36
CA ASP A 73 -18.70 58.03 15.87
C ASP A 73 -18.72 58.00 17.40
N LYS A 74 -18.10 59.00 18.02
CA LYS A 74 -17.97 59.16 19.47
C LYS A 74 -18.98 60.18 19.95
N ASN A 75 -20.16 59.76 20.42
CA ASN A 75 -20.97 60.68 21.21
C ASN A 75 -21.94 60.07 22.24
N ARG A 76 -22.24 60.92 23.23
CA ARG A 76 -23.34 60.84 24.22
C ARG A 76 -23.41 59.62 25.15
N ARG A 77 -22.78 59.80 26.32
CA ARG A 77 -23.35 59.39 27.61
C ARG A 77 -24.58 60.27 27.98
N ASN A 78 -25.28 59.87 29.05
CA ASN A 78 -26.19 60.64 29.92
C ASN A 78 -27.63 60.92 29.45
N SER A 79 -28.56 60.07 29.89
CA SER A 79 -29.80 60.42 30.66
C SER A 79 -30.54 59.11 30.99
N SER A 80 -30.70 58.60 32.23
CA SER A 80 -31.19 59.13 33.51
C SER A 80 -32.72 59.00 33.70
N GLU A 81 -33.12 57.90 34.37
CA GLU A 81 -34.39 57.70 35.11
C GLU A 81 -35.69 57.71 34.26
N GLU A 82 -36.84 57.17 34.68
CA GLU A 82 -37.35 56.68 35.98
C GLU A 82 -37.87 55.21 35.87
N ARG A 83 -38.51 54.54 36.85
CA ARG A 83 -38.34 54.28 38.30
C ARG A 83 -39.64 53.55 38.73
N SER A 84 -39.55 52.64 39.71
CA SER A 84 -40.69 52.10 40.51
C SER A 84 -41.55 50.91 39.98
N ARG A 85 -41.83 50.00 40.92
CA ARG A 85 -42.82 48.88 40.93
C ARG A 85 -44.08 49.35 41.77
N PRO A 86 -45.05 48.53 42.30
CA PRO A 86 -45.22 47.06 42.28
C PRO A 86 -46.65 46.44 42.22
N ASN A 87 -46.67 45.10 42.20
CA ASN A 87 -47.60 44.14 42.85
C ASN A 87 -49.07 43.86 42.38
N SER A 88 -49.27 42.56 42.07
CA SER A 88 -50.33 41.63 42.51
C SER A 88 -51.83 41.78 42.16
N GLY A 89 -52.34 40.79 41.39
CA GLY A 89 -53.56 40.02 41.72
C GLY A 89 -54.78 40.16 40.78
N ASP A 90 -55.32 39.03 40.28
CA ASP A 90 -56.72 38.58 40.54
C ASP A 90 -57.03 37.13 40.02
N GLU A 91 -58.20 36.57 40.37
CA GLU A 91 -58.66 35.18 40.07
C GLU A 91 -59.44 34.99 38.72
N LYS A 92 -59.56 33.73 38.24
CA LYS A 92 -60.90 33.06 38.06
C LYS A 92 -60.92 31.54 37.79
N ARG A 93 -62.07 30.92 38.11
CA ARG A 93 -62.36 29.48 38.36
C ARG A 93 -62.90 28.68 37.14
N LYS A 94 -62.63 27.36 37.10
CA LYS A 94 -63.59 26.19 37.03
C LYS A 94 -62.85 24.92 36.51
N LEU A 95 -62.81 23.80 37.24
CA LEU A 95 -63.74 22.63 37.25
C LEU A 95 -63.86 21.93 35.87
N SER A 96 -63.59 20.62 35.73
CA SER A 96 -64.32 19.50 36.38
C SER A 96 -63.52 18.24 36.81
N LEU A 97 -64.23 17.29 37.44
CA LEU A 97 -63.84 15.98 38.02
C LEU A 97 -63.13 15.02 37.04
N SER A 98 -62.29 14.01 37.38
CA SER A 98 -61.83 13.31 38.62
C SER A 98 -62.46 11.94 38.99
N GLU A 99 -61.69 10.85 38.83
CA GLU A 99 -61.79 9.53 39.54
C GLU A 99 -60.57 8.64 39.16
N GLY A 100 -60.00 7.73 39.98
CA GLY A 100 -60.08 7.60 41.44
C GLY A 100 -59.71 6.23 42.07
N LYS A 101 -58.45 6.02 42.51
CA LYS A 101 -58.03 5.11 43.64
C LYS A 101 -58.29 3.56 43.51
N VAL A 102 -57.68 2.59 44.24
CA VAL A 102 -56.44 2.44 45.07
C VAL A 102 -56.24 0.94 45.49
N LYS A 103 -55.08 0.53 46.07
CA LYS A 103 -54.81 -0.72 46.87
C LYS A 103 -54.81 -2.09 46.11
N LYS A 104 -54.31 -3.23 46.64
CA LYS A 104 -53.11 -3.58 47.47
C LYS A 104 -52.92 -5.13 47.58
N ASN A 105 -51.68 -5.59 47.82
CA ASN A 105 -51.26 -6.81 48.58
C ASN A 105 -51.68 -8.27 48.19
N LEU A 106 -50.66 -9.17 48.17
CA LEU A 106 -50.65 -10.64 48.48
C LEU A 106 -51.57 -11.60 47.66
N GLY A 107 -51.29 -12.91 47.51
CA GLY A 107 -50.15 -13.74 47.91
C GLY A 107 -50.36 -15.26 47.60
N GLU A 108 -49.29 -16.05 47.64
CA GLU A 108 -49.22 -17.54 47.72
C GLU A 108 -50.04 -18.49 46.78
N GLY A 109 -49.33 -19.27 45.95
CA GLY A 109 -49.06 -20.70 46.25
C GLY A 109 -49.89 -21.86 45.65
N LYS A 110 -49.17 -22.89 45.13
CA LYS A 110 -49.61 -24.31 44.85
C LYS A 110 -50.61 -24.47 43.67
N LYS A 111 -50.75 -25.60 42.95
CA LYS A 111 -50.08 -26.93 42.81
C LYS A 111 -50.34 -27.42 41.35
N ARG A 112 -49.47 -28.15 40.64
CA ARG A 112 -49.33 -29.65 40.58
C ARG A 112 -50.67 -30.35 40.24
N VAL A 113 -50.81 -31.19 39.20
CA VAL A 113 -50.53 -32.66 39.23
C VAL A 113 -50.80 -33.36 37.86
N THR A 114 -49.82 -34.13 37.33
CA THR A 114 -49.85 -35.36 36.45
C THR A 114 -50.75 -35.42 35.18
N SER A 115 -50.76 -36.45 34.30
CA SER A 115 -50.12 -37.81 34.17
C SER A 115 -49.92 -38.13 32.66
N GLY A 116 -48.88 -38.86 32.20
CA GLY A 116 -48.72 -40.34 32.21
C GLY A 116 -48.98 -40.92 30.79
N SER A 117 -48.40 -42.04 30.30
CA SER A 117 -47.48 -43.04 30.87
C SER A 117 -46.91 -44.03 29.80
N SER A 118 -45.84 -44.77 30.14
CA SER A 118 -45.47 -46.12 29.60
C SER A 118 -44.81 -46.25 28.20
N GLU A 119 -43.93 -47.24 27.89
CA GLU A 119 -43.27 -48.30 28.71
C GLU A 119 -42.02 -48.96 28.06
N ARG A 120 -41.21 -49.69 28.86
CA ARG A 120 -40.12 -50.69 28.54
C ARG A 120 -38.79 -50.09 28.00
N GLY A 121 -37.59 -50.63 28.29
CA GLY A 121 -37.10 -51.86 28.95
C GLY A 121 -35.95 -52.45 28.12
N SER A 122 -34.76 -52.89 28.59
CA SER A 122 -34.40 -53.57 29.85
C SER A 122 -32.87 -53.55 30.14
N LYS A 123 -32.47 -53.86 31.40
CA LYS A 123 -31.20 -54.45 31.94
C LYS A 123 -29.83 -54.01 31.33
N CYS A 124 -28.85 -53.41 32.01
CA CYS A 124 -28.18 -53.64 33.33
C CYS A 124 -26.93 -54.57 33.29
N LEU A 125 -25.73 -54.01 33.56
CA LEU A 125 -24.68 -54.57 34.45
C LEU A 125 -23.52 -53.54 34.73
N LYS A 126 -22.58 -53.88 35.62
CA LYS A 126 -21.47 -53.03 36.17
C LYS A 126 -20.15 -53.29 35.39
N ARG A 127 -18.96 -52.66 35.59
CA ARG A 127 -18.25 -52.13 36.79
C ARG A 127 -16.89 -51.44 36.40
N ALA A 128 -16.28 -50.64 37.29
CA ALA A 128 -14.85 -50.15 37.29
C ALA A 128 -14.42 -49.13 36.17
N GLN A 129 -13.69 -48.02 36.41
CA GLN A 129 -12.29 -47.77 36.89
C GLN A 129 -11.19 -48.17 35.85
N GLU A 130 -10.11 -47.41 35.57
CA GLU A 130 -9.61 -46.09 36.07
C GLU A 130 -8.46 -45.49 35.17
N GLN A 131 -8.39 -44.14 35.06
CA GLN A 131 -7.22 -43.24 34.74
C GLN A 131 -6.21 -43.47 33.55
N SER A 132 -5.34 -42.44 33.34
CA SER A 132 -4.33 -42.18 32.27
C SER A 132 -2.90 -42.72 32.67
N PRO A 133 -1.71 -42.52 31.99
CA PRO A 133 -1.30 -41.48 31.01
C PRO A 133 -0.18 -41.78 29.92
N ARG A 134 0.13 -40.72 29.14
CA ARG A 134 1.37 -40.32 28.38
C ARG A 134 2.72 -41.10 28.51
N LYS A 135 3.47 -41.22 27.38
CA LYS A 135 4.93 -40.89 27.12
C LYS A 135 5.31 -41.29 25.65
N ARG A 136 6.19 -40.63 24.86
CA ARG A 136 7.65 -40.30 24.89
C ARG A 136 8.62 -41.51 24.77
N GLY A 137 9.49 -41.54 23.73
CA GLY A 137 10.85 -42.15 23.82
C GLY A 137 11.40 -42.96 22.62
N ARG A 138 12.70 -42.77 22.30
CA ARG A 138 13.65 -43.61 21.50
C ARG A 138 14.54 -44.41 22.50
N PRO A 139 15.60 -45.19 22.14
CA PRO A 139 16.08 -45.80 20.87
C PRO A 139 16.18 -47.36 21.07
N PRO A 140 17.27 -48.17 20.88
CA PRO A 140 18.44 -48.20 19.94
C PRO A 140 18.77 -49.63 19.32
N LYS A 141 19.95 -49.78 18.66
CA LYS A 141 20.78 -51.01 18.42
C LYS A 141 20.27 -52.11 17.45
N ASP A 142 21.08 -52.83 16.65
CA ASP A 142 22.48 -52.73 16.12
C ASP A 142 22.41 -53.11 14.58
N GLU A 143 23.30 -53.75 13.79
CA GLU A 143 24.65 -54.39 13.87
C GLU A 143 25.25 -54.62 12.44
N LYS A 144 26.54 -55.03 12.33
CA LYS A 144 27.28 -55.72 11.22
C LYS A 144 27.44 -55.13 9.79
N ASP A 145 28.68 -54.70 9.51
CA ASP A 145 29.60 -55.03 8.39
C ASP A 145 29.11 -55.50 7.01
N LEU A 146 29.59 -54.83 5.94
CA LEU A 146 30.65 -55.34 5.04
C LEU A 146 31.04 -54.32 3.94
N THR A 147 32.25 -54.45 3.37
CA THR A 147 32.76 -53.56 2.30
C THR A 147 33.63 -54.27 1.26
N ILE A 148 33.23 -54.22 -0.03
CA ILE A 148 34.10 -54.05 -1.24
C ILE A 148 34.97 -55.30 -1.63
N PRO A 149 35.37 -55.60 -2.91
CA PRO A 149 34.99 -55.12 -4.26
C PRO A 149 34.63 -56.25 -5.31
N GLU A 150 34.60 -55.88 -6.61
CA GLU A 150 34.84 -56.68 -7.86
C GLU A 150 33.80 -57.68 -8.44
N SER A 151 33.80 -58.03 -9.74
CA SER A 151 34.06 -57.26 -11.00
C SER A 151 33.68 -58.03 -12.30
N SER A 152 33.45 -57.30 -13.41
CA SER A 152 33.45 -57.78 -14.84
C SER A 152 32.28 -58.71 -15.29
N THR A 153 31.94 -58.95 -16.58
CA THR A 153 32.07 -58.19 -17.87
C THR A 153 30.73 -58.36 -18.66
N VAL A 154 30.41 -57.74 -19.81
CA VAL A 154 30.88 -57.93 -21.21
C VAL A 154 30.26 -56.80 -22.09
N LYS A 155 30.88 -56.45 -23.24
CA LYS A 155 30.42 -55.43 -24.23
C LYS A 155 29.28 -55.97 -25.12
N GLY A 156 28.40 -55.21 -25.80
CA GLY A 156 28.28 -53.76 -26.04
C GLY A 156 27.92 -53.51 -27.53
N MET A 157 27.04 -52.54 -27.86
CA MET A 157 26.66 -52.23 -29.25
C MET A 157 26.26 -50.75 -29.44
N MET A 158 26.40 -50.21 -30.65
CA MET A 158 26.21 -48.78 -30.96
C MET A 158 24.73 -48.38 -31.17
N ALA A 159 24.44 -47.10 -30.96
CA ALA A 159 23.24 -46.43 -31.49
C ALA A 159 23.60 -45.63 -32.77
N GLY A 160 22.78 -45.74 -33.81
CA GLY A 160 22.89 -45.00 -35.07
C GLY A 160 21.55 -44.34 -35.46
N PRO A 161 21.56 -43.28 -36.29
CA PRO A 161 20.38 -42.45 -36.51
C PRO A 161 19.48 -42.92 -37.66
N MET A 162 18.20 -42.54 -37.63
CA MET A 162 17.31 -42.57 -38.79
C MET A 162 16.47 -41.28 -38.90
N ALA A 163 16.10 -40.97 -40.14
CA ALA A 163 15.81 -39.60 -40.59
C ALA A 163 14.34 -39.17 -40.49
N ALA A 164 14.16 -37.86 -40.74
CA ALA A 164 12.90 -37.14 -40.81
C ALA A 164 11.79 -37.82 -41.64
N PHE A 165 10.54 -37.62 -41.23
CA PHE A 165 9.36 -37.82 -42.07
C PHE A 165 8.79 -36.46 -42.48
N LYS A 166 8.63 -36.25 -43.79
CA LYS A 166 7.89 -35.10 -44.35
C LYS A 166 6.43 -35.48 -44.56
N TRP A 167 5.55 -34.50 -44.52
CA TRP A 167 4.28 -34.55 -45.25
C TRP A 167 4.19 -33.34 -46.18
N GLN A 168 3.61 -33.52 -47.37
CA GLN A 168 3.42 -32.50 -48.39
C GLN A 168 1.94 -32.42 -48.79
N PRO A 169 1.47 -31.27 -49.31
CA PRO A 169 0.05 -30.95 -49.34
C PRO A 169 -0.71 -31.64 -50.47
N THR A 170 -1.98 -31.94 -50.21
CA THR A 170 -2.99 -32.18 -51.24
C THR A 170 -3.74 -30.88 -51.53
N ALA A 171 -4.11 -30.65 -52.79
CA ALA A 171 -4.79 -29.44 -53.24
C ALA A 171 -6.22 -29.74 -53.71
N SER A 172 -7.13 -28.81 -53.43
CA SER A 172 -8.42 -28.64 -54.10
C SER A 172 -8.80 -27.15 -54.08
N GLU A 173 -9.48 -26.70 -55.14
CA GLU A 173 -9.62 -25.27 -55.49
C GLU A 173 -10.96 -24.64 -54.98
N PRO A 174 -11.43 -23.47 -55.46
CA PRO A 174 -11.26 -22.25 -54.66
C PRO A 174 -12.57 -21.47 -54.38
N VAL A 175 -12.57 -20.61 -53.36
CA VAL A 175 -13.60 -19.59 -53.12
C VAL A 175 -12.92 -18.23 -52.85
N LYS A 176 -13.59 -17.14 -53.22
CA LYS A 176 -12.99 -15.81 -53.45
C LYS A 176 -13.07 -14.86 -52.23
N ASP A 177 -12.11 -13.94 -52.22
CA ASP A 177 -12.14 -12.54 -51.75
C ASP A 177 -12.85 -12.18 -50.42
N ALA A 178 -12.04 -11.88 -49.38
CA ALA A 178 -12.23 -10.70 -48.51
C ALA A 178 -10.98 -10.35 -47.66
N ASP A 179 -10.43 -9.15 -47.90
CA ASP A 179 -9.68 -8.25 -47.00
C ASP A 179 -8.43 -8.75 -46.19
N PRO A 180 -7.18 -8.42 -46.63
CA PRO A 180 -5.94 -8.80 -45.96
C PRO A 180 -5.27 -7.64 -45.19
N HIS A 181 -5.69 -7.35 -43.95
CA HIS A 181 -5.09 -6.26 -43.14
C HIS A 181 -4.69 -6.56 -41.68
N PHE A 182 -4.73 -7.82 -41.23
CA PHE A 182 -4.42 -8.17 -39.83
C PHE A 182 -3.18 -9.07 -39.57
N HIS A 183 -2.55 -9.64 -40.60
CA HIS A 183 -1.47 -10.64 -40.43
C HIS A 183 -0.04 -10.17 -40.76
N HIS A 184 0.17 -8.95 -41.26
CA HIS A 184 1.51 -8.49 -41.68
C HIS A 184 2.31 -7.77 -40.57
N PHE A 185 1.70 -7.40 -39.44
CA PHE A 185 2.36 -6.54 -38.44
C PHE A 185 3.47 -7.25 -37.63
N LEU A 186 3.45 -8.59 -37.55
CA LEU A 186 4.34 -9.35 -36.66
C LEU A 186 5.68 -9.80 -37.27
N LEU A 187 5.91 -9.63 -38.57
CA LEU A 187 7.10 -10.14 -39.27
C LEU A 187 7.72 -9.15 -40.28
N SER A 188 7.56 -7.84 -40.08
CA SER A 188 8.18 -6.82 -40.95
C SER A 188 8.72 -5.60 -40.19
N GLN A 189 9.63 -5.83 -39.25
CA GLN A 189 10.68 -4.87 -38.89
C GLN A 189 11.97 -5.37 -39.56
N THR A 190 12.44 -4.68 -40.59
CA THR A 190 13.74 -4.99 -41.20
C THR A 190 14.86 -4.59 -40.25
N GLU A 191 15.79 -5.52 -40.00
CA GLU A 191 16.96 -5.27 -39.18
C GLU A 191 17.83 -4.19 -39.84
N LYS A 192 17.75 -2.96 -39.31
CA LYS A 192 18.86 -2.02 -39.41
C LYS A 192 19.90 -2.47 -38.40
N GLU A 193 21.12 -2.74 -38.87
CA GLU A 193 22.27 -3.06 -38.02
C GLU A 193 22.52 -1.93 -37.03
N THR A 194 22.01 -2.10 -35.81
CA THR A 194 22.47 -1.35 -34.63
C THR A 194 23.65 -2.10 -34.06
N GLY A 195 24.77 -1.40 -33.84
CA GLY A 195 26.08 -2.03 -33.64
C GLY A 195 26.07 -3.10 -32.55
N SER A 196 26.52 -4.31 -32.91
CA SER A 196 26.54 -5.47 -32.01
C SER A 196 27.34 -5.17 -30.74
N THR A 197 26.63 -5.04 -29.62
CA THR A 197 27.25 -4.97 -28.28
C THR A 197 27.85 -6.33 -27.97
N SER A 198 29.16 -6.49 -28.16
CA SER A 198 29.88 -7.73 -27.92
C SER A 198 29.82 -8.14 -26.45
N ILE A 199 28.96 -9.12 -26.14
CA ILE A 199 28.72 -9.60 -24.77
C ILE A 199 29.93 -10.43 -24.29
N GLN A 200 30.96 -9.73 -23.80
CA GLN A 200 31.95 -10.33 -22.92
C GLN A 200 31.34 -10.44 -21.51
N ALA A 201 30.79 -11.61 -21.20
CA ALA A 201 30.52 -11.99 -19.82
C ALA A 201 31.85 -12.08 -19.07
N ALA A 202 31.96 -11.38 -17.94
CA ALA A 202 33.15 -11.46 -17.08
C ALA A 202 33.23 -12.83 -16.39
N ASP A 203 34.46 -13.26 -16.06
CA ASP A 203 34.78 -14.63 -15.65
C ASP A 203 33.92 -15.20 -14.51
N SER A 204 33.66 -16.51 -14.61
CA SER A 204 32.88 -17.34 -13.69
C SER A 204 33.19 -17.04 -12.22
N THR A 205 32.30 -16.31 -11.56
CA THR A 205 32.68 -15.58 -10.35
C THR A 205 32.55 -16.41 -9.08
N ALA A 206 33.67 -16.56 -8.36
CA ALA A 206 33.81 -16.90 -6.95
C ALA A 206 32.79 -17.88 -6.32
N VAL A 207 32.79 -19.15 -6.74
CA VAL A 207 32.23 -20.25 -5.91
C VAL A 207 33.24 -20.73 -4.86
N ASN A 208 34.54 -20.50 -5.06
CA ASN A 208 35.62 -20.74 -4.09
C ASN A 208 36.84 -19.84 -4.37
N GLY A 209 37.48 -19.32 -3.31
CA GLY A 209 38.90 -18.89 -3.33
C GLY A 209 39.20 -17.40 -3.58
N SER A 210 39.71 -16.74 -2.54
CA SER A 210 40.60 -15.56 -2.57
C SER A 210 40.48 -14.56 -3.75
N ILE A 211 39.46 -13.69 -3.71
CA ILE A 211 39.53 -12.39 -4.39
C ILE A 211 40.53 -11.51 -3.63
N THR A 212 41.46 -10.85 -4.33
CA THR A 212 42.31 -9.81 -3.71
C THR A 212 41.52 -8.50 -3.68
N PRO A 213 41.24 -7.90 -2.51
CA PRO A 213 40.52 -6.62 -2.44
C PRO A 213 41.35 -5.49 -3.06
N THR A 214 40.68 -4.49 -3.61
CA THR A 214 41.37 -3.29 -4.12
C THR A 214 41.84 -2.38 -2.99
N ASP A 215 43.03 -1.77 -3.15
CA ASP A 215 43.56 -0.73 -2.25
C ASP A 215 42.71 0.56 -2.23
N LYS A 216 41.84 0.74 -3.24
CA LYS A 216 40.94 1.89 -3.33
C LYS A 216 39.93 1.89 -2.17
N LYS A 217 39.77 3.05 -1.52
CA LYS A 217 38.79 3.19 -0.43
C LYS A 217 37.38 3.19 -1.00
N ILE A 218 36.53 2.34 -0.46
CA ILE A 218 35.16 2.16 -0.93
C ILE A 218 34.20 2.97 -0.06
N GLY A 219 33.32 3.74 -0.67
CA GLY A 219 32.17 4.38 -0.04
C GLY A 219 30.89 3.60 -0.35
N PHE A 220 29.93 3.55 0.57
CA PHE A 220 28.63 2.94 0.32
C PHE A 220 27.47 3.78 0.89
N LEU A 221 26.52 4.15 0.03
CA LEU A 221 25.41 5.03 0.35
C LEU A 221 24.07 4.27 0.25
N GLY A 222 23.37 4.13 1.37
CA GLY A 222 22.03 3.51 1.42
C GLY A 222 22.05 2.06 1.92
N LEU A 223 21.83 1.90 3.22
CA LEU A 223 21.74 0.59 3.88
C LEU A 223 20.30 0.06 3.76
N GLY A 224 19.93 -0.20 2.51
CA GLY A 224 18.64 -0.77 2.10
C GLY A 224 18.59 -2.30 2.20
N LEU A 225 17.54 -2.89 1.63
CA LEU A 225 17.35 -4.35 1.59
C LEU A 225 18.50 -5.07 0.86
N MET A 226 18.97 -4.49 -0.25
CA MET A 226 20.10 -4.99 -1.03
C MET A 226 21.43 -4.47 -0.46
N GLY A 227 21.56 -3.15 -0.26
CA GLY A 227 22.78 -2.51 0.25
C GLY A 227 23.34 -3.14 1.53
N SER A 228 22.48 -3.67 2.41
CA SER A 228 22.90 -4.43 3.59
C SER A 228 23.77 -5.65 3.26
N GLY A 229 23.34 -6.51 2.33
CA GLY A 229 24.08 -7.72 1.97
C GLY A 229 25.36 -7.40 1.19
N ILE A 230 25.28 -6.42 0.28
CA ILE A 230 26.41 -5.94 -0.51
C ILE A 230 27.55 -5.45 0.41
N VAL A 231 27.24 -4.61 1.41
CA VAL A 231 28.24 -4.08 2.34
C VAL A 231 28.88 -5.18 3.18
N SER A 232 28.11 -6.08 3.80
CA SER A 232 28.70 -7.18 4.58
C SER A 232 29.61 -8.06 3.73
N ASN A 233 29.31 -8.28 2.45
CA ASN A 233 30.17 -9.09 1.58
C ASN A 233 31.44 -8.35 1.12
N LEU A 234 31.36 -7.03 0.86
CA LEU A 234 32.56 -6.20 0.67
C LEU A 234 33.49 -6.24 1.91
N LEU A 235 32.92 -6.19 3.12
CA LEU A 235 33.68 -6.27 4.37
C LEU A 235 34.30 -7.66 4.58
N LYS A 236 33.54 -8.75 4.37
CA LYS A 236 34.06 -10.14 4.45
C LYS A 236 35.22 -10.40 3.48
N MET A 237 35.18 -9.80 2.29
CA MET A 237 36.26 -9.90 1.30
C MET A 237 37.42 -8.91 1.54
N GLY A 238 37.42 -8.18 2.66
CA GLY A 238 38.55 -7.37 3.12
C GLY A 238 38.63 -5.95 2.53
N HIS A 239 37.59 -5.45 1.87
CA HIS A 239 37.58 -4.07 1.37
C HIS A 239 37.46 -3.04 2.50
N THR A 240 38.19 -1.92 2.39
CA THR A 240 38.01 -0.78 3.31
C THR A 240 36.75 0.00 2.92
N VAL A 241 35.62 -0.27 3.60
CA VAL A 241 34.32 0.37 3.33
C VAL A 241 34.02 1.49 4.34
N THR A 242 33.52 2.62 3.84
CA THR A 242 32.92 3.72 4.62
C THR A 242 31.44 3.83 4.28
N VAL A 243 30.56 3.59 5.24
CA VAL A 243 29.11 3.54 5.07
C VAL A 243 28.42 4.86 5.45
N TRP A 244 27.34 5.18 4.76
CA TRP A 244 26.37 6.20 5.17
C TRP A 244 24.94 5.76 4.87
N ASN A 245 24.01 6.15 5.75
CA ASN A 245 22.58 5.96 5.55
C ASN A 245 21.79 7.06 6.26
N ARG A 246 20.70 7.55 5.65
CA ARG A 246 19.82 8.61 6.20
C ARG A 246 19.26 8.30 7.60
N THR A 247 19.17 7.02 7.96
CA THR A 247 18.89 6.55 9.34
C THR A 247 20.18 5.96 9.91
N ALA A 248 20.86 6.71 10.78
CA ALA A 248 22.20 6.37 11.27
C ALA A 248 22.27 5.01 11.99
N GLU A 249 21.22 4.64 12.74
CA GLU A 249 21.06 3.35 13.46
C GLU A 249 21.28 2.11 12.57
N LYS A 250 21.16 2.23 11.25
CA LYS A 250 21.44 1.13 10.32
C LYS A 250 22.94 0.87 10.11
N CYS A 251 23.80 1.84 10.37
CA CYS A 251 25.24 1.70 10.22
C CYS A 251 25.86 0.83 11.33
N ASP A 252 25.22 0.78 12.49
CA ASP A 252 25.75 0.18 13.73
C ASP A 252 26.18 -1.29 13.57
N LEU A 253 25.49 -2.06 12.72
CA LEU A 253 25.86 -3.44 12.38
C LEU A 253 27.20 -3.50 11.62
N PHE A 254 27.38 -2.66 10.61
CA PHE A 254 28.57 -2.65 9.76
C PHE A 254 29.78 -2.05 10.46
N ILE A 255 29.57 -1.14 11.42
CA ILE A 255 30.64 -0.61 12.29
C ILE A 255 31.23 -1.74 13.15
N GLN A 256 30.42 -2.71 13.58
CA GLN A 256 30.90 -3.93 14.26
C GLN A 256 31.63 -4.88 13.30
N GLU A 257 31.24 -4.91 12.02
CA GLU A 257 31.96 -5.61 10.93
C GLU A 257 33.19 -4.83 10.39
N GLY A 258 33.57 -3.70 11.02
CA GLY A 258 34.79 -2.94 10.71
C GLY A 258 34.62 -1.77 9.72
N ALA A 259 33.41 -1.46 9.27
CA ALA A 259 33.14 -0.31 8.42
C ALA A 259 33.35 1.03 9.14
N ARG A 260 33.80 2.04 8.39
CA ARG A 260 33.86 3.43 8.89
C ARG A 260 32.51 4.11 8.71
N LEU A 261 32.13 5.01 9.62
CA LEU A 261 30.91 5.82 9.49
C LEU A 261 31.22 7.17 8.84
N GLY A 262 30.62 7.45 7.68
CA GLY A 262 30.51 8.81 7.14
C GLY A 262 29.28 9.53 7.69
N ARG A 263 29.34 10.85 7.83
CA ARG A 263 28.26 11.70 8.35
C ARG A 263 27.34 12.21 7.25
N THR A 264 27.89 12.48 6.05
CA THR A 264 27.14 12.92 4.86
C THR A 264 27.62 12.23 3.59
N PRO A 265 26.79 12.15 2.53
CA PRO A 265 27.21 11.65 1.22
C PRO A 265 28.45 12.37 0.66
N ALA A 266 28.49 13.70 0.78
CA ALA A 266 29.64 14.51 0.34
C ALA A 266 30.93 14.16 1.10
N GLU A 267 30.86 13.87 2.40
CA GLU A 267 32.02 13.44 3.19
C GLU A 267 32.55 12.08 2.71
N VAL A 268 31.66 11.09 2.55
CA VAL A 268 32.01 9.75 2.04
C VAL A 268 32.73 9.84 0.69
N VAL A 269 32.15 10.57 -0.27
CA VAL A 269 32.71 10.76 -1.62
C VAL A 269 34.05 11.54 -1.58
N SER A 270 34.23 12.45 -0.63
CA SER A 270 35.52 13.11 -0.43
C SER A 270 36.58 12.15 0.14
N THR A 271 36.21 11.26 1.06
CA THR A 271 37.15 10.31 1.72
C THR A 271 37.46 9.05 0.92
N CYS A 272 36.53 8.59 0.08
CA CYS A 272 36.61 7.34 -0.68
C CYS A 272 36.90 7.59 -2.16
N ASP A 273 37.49 6.62 -2.84
CA ASP A 273 37.95 6.77 -4.23
C ASP A 273 36.86 6.30 -5.21
N ILE A 274 36.17 5.22 -4.84
CA ILE A 274 34.94 4.71 -5.48
C ILE A 274 33.82 4.76 -4.44
N THR A 275 32.67 5.35 -4.78
CA THR A 275 31.47 5.37 -3.92
C THR A 275 30.30 4.71 -4.62
N PHE A 276 29.79 3.62 -4.05
CA PHE A 276 28.56 2.95 -4.49
C PHE A 276 27.33 3.58 -3.83
N ALA A 277 26.20 3.56 -4.54
CA ALA A 277 24.88 3.94 -3.99
C ALA A 277 23.81 2.89 -4.30
N CYS A 278 22.90 2.65 -3.35
CA CYS A 278 21.78 1.72 -3.51
C CYS A 278 20.53 2.25 -2.79
N VAL A 279 19.73 3.05 -3.49
CA VAL A 279 18.52 3.70 -2.96
C VAL A 279 17.23 3.25 -3.65
N SER A 280 16.08 3.69 -3.14
CA SER A 280 14.78 3.07 -3.40
C SER A 280 14.10 3.43 -4.72
N ASP A 281 14.44 4.58 -5.31
CA ASP A 281 13.68 5.19 -6.41
C ASP A 281 14.44 6.38 -7.05
N PRO A 282 14.05 6.82 -8.26
CA PRO A 282 14.70 7.94 -8.95
C PRO A 282 14.74 9.26 -8.15
N LYS A 283 13.72 9.53 -7.33
CA LYS A 283 13.69 10.74 -6.50
C LYS A 283 14.73 10.64 -5.38
N ALA A 284 14.85 9.48 -4.73
CA ALA A 284 15.90 9.23 -3.74
C ALA A 284 17.31 9.30 -4.34
N ALA A 285 17.50 8.86 -5.59
CA ALA A 285 18.79 8.97 -6.29
C ALA A 285 19.16 10.44 -6.59
N LYS A 286 18.22 11.22 -7.15
CA LYS A 286 18.42 12.66 -7.40
C LYS A 286 18.62 13.47 -6.11
N ASP A 287 17.87 13.17 -5.05
CA ASP A 287 18.03 13.77 -3.71
C ASP A 287 19.42 13.45 -3.11
N LEU A 288 19.88 12.20 -3.22
CA LEU A 288 21.20 11.78 -2.75
C LEU A 288 22.36 12.50 -3.46
N VAL A 289 22.22 12.76 -4.76
CA VAL A 289 23.28 13.38 -5.57
C VAL A 289 23.24 14.90 -5.54
N LEU A 290 22.07 15.51 -5.78
CA LEU A 290 21.89 16.95 -5.94
C LEU A 290 21.60 17.70 -4.62
N GLY A 291 21.20 16.98 -3.57
CA GLY A 291 20.76 17.56 -2.30
C GLY A 291 21.86 18.28 -1.49
N PRO A 292 21.50 18.95 -0.38
CA PRO A 292 22.45 19.58 0.52
C PRO A 292 23.37 18.52 1.16
N SER A 293 24.69 18.72 1.08
CA SER A 293 25.71 17.69 1.40
C SER A 293 25.59 16.38 0.60
N GLY A 294 24.91 16.40 -0.56
CA GLY A 294 24.81 15.26 -1.50
C GLY A 294 26.11 14.95 -2.24
N VAL A 295 26.12 13.82 -2.95
CA VAL A 295 27.31 13.27 -3.67
C VAL A 295 28.04 14.33 -4.49
N LEU A 296 27.31 15.15 -5.24
CA LEU A 296 27.86 16.14 -6.16
C LEU A 296 28.73 17.21 -5.46
N GLN A 297 28.55 17.41 -4.14
CA GLN A 297 29.36 18.33 -3.33
C GLN A 297 30.69 17.70 -2.88
N GLY A 298 30.80 16.37 -2.88
CA GLY A 298 32.04 15.63 -2.63
C GLY A 298 32.86 15.32 -3.89
N ILE A 299 32.23 15.29 -5.07
CA ILE A 299 32.90 15.00 -6.36
C ILE A 299 33.99 16.04 -6.67
N ARG A 300 35.13 15.52 -7.12
CA ARG A 300 36.31 16.24 -7.60
C ARG A 300 36.96 15.41 -8.73
N PRO A 301 37.87 15.97 -9.55
CA PRO A 301 38.62 15.22 -10.55
C PRO A 301 39.15 13.87 -10.03
N GLY A 302 38.80 12.78 -10.72
CA GLY A 302 39.21 11.41 -10.39
C GLY A 302 38.36 10.68 -9.35
N LYS A 303 37.39 11.33 -8.69
CA LYS A 303 36.43 10.64 -7.81
C LYS A 303 35.43 9.83 -8.63
N CYS A 304 35.17 8.60 -8.20
CA CYS A 304 34.31 7.66 -8.93
C CYS A 304 33.00 7.41 -8.18
N TYR A 305 31.87 7.41 -8.90
CA TYR A 305 30.53 7.11 -8.37
C TYR A 305 29.87 6.00 -9.17
N VAL A 306 29.29 5.03 -8.46
CA VAL A 306 28.65 3.84 -9.02
C VAL A 306 27.22 3.73 -8.50
N ASP A 307 26.22 4.02 -9.32
CA ASP A 307 24.82 3.93 -8.89
C ASP A 307 24.23 2.56 -9.20
N MET A 308 23.88 1.82 -8.15
CA MET A 308 23.27 0.49 -8.22
C MET A 308 21.73 0.54 -8.06
N SER A 309 21.15 1.73 -8.04
CA SER A 309 19.71 1.94 -7.85
C SER A 309 18.94 1.71 -9.15
N THR A 310 17.89 0.90 -9.13
CA THR A 310 17.02 0.72 -10.31
C THR A 310 16.21 1.99 -10.58
N VAL A 311 16.57 2.72 -11.63
CA VAL A 311 15.96 3.99 -12.05
C VAL A 311 15.78 4.02 -13.58
N ASP A 312 15.16 5.06 -14.11
CA ASP A 312 15.01 5.33 -15.55
C ASP A 312 16.30 5.84 -16.22
N ALA A 313 16.37 5.65 -17.54
CA ALA A 313 17.52 6.03 -18.38
C ALA A 313 17.80 7.55 -18.35
N ASP A 314 16.75 8.37 -18.30
CA ASP A 314 16.88 9.83 -18.22
C ASP A 314 17.53 10.24 -16.90
N THR A 315 17.14 9.60 -15.78
CA THR A 315 17.74 9.84 -14.47
C THR A 315 19.22 9.46 -14.42
N VAL A 316 19.66 8.28 -14.92
CA VAL A 316 21.12 7.98 -14.95
C VAL A 316 21.88 8.92 -15.87
N THR A 317 21.27 9.37 -16.98
CA THR A 317 21.90 10.32 -17.92
C THR A 317 22.10 11.69 -17.27
N GLU A 318 21.08 12.22 -16.58
CA GLU A 318 21.17 13.46 -15.80
C GLU A 318 22.25 13.37 -14.71
N LEU A 319 22.26 12.28 -13.94
CA LEU A 319 23.21 12.06 -12.84
C LEU A 319 24.66 11.91 -13.36
N ALA A 320 24.86 11.18 -14.46
CA ALA A 320 26.15 11.07 -15.12
C ALA A 320 26.65 12.43 -15.61
N GLN A 321 25.80 13.21 -16.28
CA GLN A 321 26.16 14.52 -16.81
C GLN A 321 26.62 15.48 -15.71
N VAL A 322 25.90 15.57 -14.59
CA VAL A 322 26.32 16.47 -13.50
C VAL A 322 27.61 15.99 -12.80
N ILE A 323 27.80 14.68 -12.61
CA ILE A 323 29.00 14.13 -11.97
C ILE A 323 30.23 14.31 -12.86
N VAL A 324 30.12 14.04 -14.17
CA VAL A 324 31.20 14.26 -15.15
C VAL A 324 31.51 15.75 -15.30
N SER A 325 30.52 16.66 -15.18
CA SER A 325 30.75 18.11 -15.20
C SER A 325 31.67 18.62 -14.08
N ARG A 326 31.87 17.85 -13.00
CA ARG A 326 32.80 18.12 -11.89
C ARG A 326 34.08 17.28 -11.91
N GLY A 327 34.36 16.62 -13.04
CA GLY A 327 35.53 15.73 -13.22
C GLY A 327 35.39 14.36 -12.54
N GLY A 328 34.19 14.00 -12.08
CA GLY A 328 33.91 12.67 -11.56
C GLY A 328 33.74 11.63 -12.66
N ARG A 329 33.99 10.36 -12.34
CA ARG A 329 33.73 9.21 -13.20
C ARG A 329 32.42 8.56 -12.79
N PHE A 330 31.59 8.16 -13.75
CA PHE A 330 30.26 7.60 -13.50
C PHE A 330 30.10 6.22 -14.13
N LEU A 331 29.49 5.30 -13.38
CA LEU A 331 29.04 4.00 -13.84
C LEU A 331 27.64 3.75 -13.26
N GLU A 332 26.67 3.38 -14.08
CA GLU A 332 25.48 2.70 -13.56
C GLU A 332 25.80 1.21 -13.41
N ALA A 333 25.39 0.60 -12.29
CA ALA A 333 25.57 -0.83 -12.01
C ALA A 333 24.37 -1.46 -11.28
N PRO A 334 23.12 -1.28 -11.77
CA PRO A 334 21.94 -1.91 -11.16
C PRO A 334 22.06 -3.44 -11.06
N VAL A 335 21.55 -3.99 -9.95
CA VAL A 335 21.62 -5.42 -9.63
C VAL A 335 20.28 -6.13 -9.71
N SER A 336 20.27 -7.30 -10.35
CA SER A 336 19.15 -8.25 -10.34
C SER A 336 19.39 -9.32 -9.27
N GLY A 337 18.34 -9.62 -8.51
CA GLY A 337 18.38 -10.53 -7.37
C GLY A 337 17.34 -10.18 -6.31
N ASN A 338 17.57 -10.66 -5.09
CA ASN A 338 16.73 -10.43 -3.92
C ASN A 338 17.60 -10.34 -2.64
N GLN A 339 17.01 -10.11 -1.47
CA GLN A 339 17.74 -10.00 -0.21
C GLN A 339 18.66 -11.21 0.05
N GLN A 340 18.20 -12.43 -0.19
CA GLN A 340 18.98 -13.64 0.07
C GLN A 340 20.21 -13.71 -0.86
N LEU A 341 20.01 -13.55 -2.17
CA LEU A 341 21.10 -13.49 -3.14
C LEU A 341 22.07 -12.33 -2.85
N SER A 342 21.58 -11.23 -2.29
CA SER A 342 22.41 -10.10 -1.86
C SER A 342 23.27 -10.41 -0.62
N ASN A 343 22.75 -11.21 0.32
CA ASN A 343 23.48 -11.67 1.49
C ASN A 343 24.52 -12.74 1.12
N ASP A 344 24.22 -13.56 0.11
CA ASP A 344 25.04 -14.69 -0.33
C ASP A 344 26.11 -14.31 -1.37
N GLY A 345 26.12 -13.06 -1.85
CA GLY A 345 27.07 -12.59 -2.88
C GLY A 345 26.74 -13.06 -4.30
N MET A 346 25.50 -13.47 -4.55
CA MET A 346 25.05 -14.17 -5.75
C MET A 346 24.20 -13.31 -6.70
N LEU A 347 24.36 -11.98 -6.65
CA LEU A 347 23.67 -11.03 -7.52
C LEU A 347 24.12 -11.11 -8.98
N VAL A 348 23.27 -10.67 -9.91
CA VAL A 348 23.65 -10.41 -11.31
C VAL A 348 23.78 -8.91 -11.50
N ILE A 349 24.97 -8.44 -11.87
CA ILE A 349 25.27 -7.01 -12.02
C ILE A 349 25.17 -6.63 -13.50
N LEU A 350 24.34 -5.64 -13.82
CA LEU A 350 24.26 -5.04 -15.15
C LEU A 350 24.90 -3.66 -15.08
N ALA A 351 25.98 -3.39 -15.82
CA ALA A 351 26.74 -2.15 -15.70
C ALA A 351 26.98 -1.44 -17.04
N ALA A 352 27.00 -0.11 -17.04
CA ALA A 352 27.28 0.71 -18.22
C ALA A 352 27.80 2.12 -17.84
N GLY A 353 28.58 2.75 -18.73
CA GLY A 353 29.27 4.02 -18.48
C GLY A 353 30.79 3.90 -18.60
N ASP A 354 31.53 4.43 -17.63
CA ASP A 354 33.00 4.41 -17.65
C ASP A 354 33.56 2.98 -17.58
N ARG A 355 34.08 2.48 -18.71
CA ARG A 355 34.63 1.12 -18.83
C ARG A 355 35.83 0.87 -17.91
N GLY A 356 36.68 1.86 -17.70
CA GLY A 356 37.79 1.74 -16.76
C GLY A 356 37.31 1.66 -15.31
N LEU A 357 36.17 2.29 -14.98
CA LEU A 357 35.58 2.23 -13.64
C LEU A 357 34.91 0.88 -13.40
N TYR A 358 34.31 0.29 -14.44
CA TYR A 358 33.84 -1.10 -14.39
C TYR A 358 35.00 -2.06 -14.06
N GLU A 359 36.16 -1.88 -14.68
CA GLU A 359 37.36 -2.68 -14.43
C GLU A 359 37.99 -2.39 -13.05
N ASP A 360 38.07 -1.12 -12.63
CA ASP A 360 38.46 -0.71 -11.28
C ASP A 360 37.57 -1.35 -10.18
N CYS A 361 36.28 -1.58 -10.48
CA CYS A 361 35.32 -2.19 -9.57
C CYS A 361 35.34 -3.73 -9.56
N SER A 362 36.19 -4.39 -10.36
CA SER A 362 36.16 -5.85 -10.56
C SER A 362 36.10 -6.64 -9.26
N SER A 363 37.04 -6.46 -8.32
CA SER A 363 37.03 -7.19 -7.05
C SER A 363 35.81 -6.89 -6.17
N CYS A 364 35.27 -5.66 -6.21
CA CYS A 364 34.03 -5.31 -5.52
C CYS A 364 32.82 -6.02 -6.13
N PHE A 365 32.72 -6.06 -7.46
CA PHE A 365 31.67 -6.79 -8.16
C PHE A 365 31.76 -8.30 -7.91
N GLN A 366 32.97 -8.86 -7.89
CA GLN A 366 33.20 -10.27 -7.55
C GLN A 366 32.85 -10.62 -6.11
N ALA A 367 32.95 -9.68 -5.16
CA ALA A 367 32.55 -9.89 -3.77
C ALA A 367 31.02 -9.87 -3.57
N MET A 368 30.25 -9.20 -4.43
CA MET A 368 28.80 -9.01 -4.26
C MET A 368 27.93 -9.76 -5.28
N GLY A 369 28.50 -10.27 -6.38
CA GLY A 369 27.78 -10.85 -7.50
C GLY A 369 28.40 -12.12 -8.08
N LYS A 370 27.52 -12.99 -8.57
CA LYS A 370 27.84 -14.24 -9.28
C LYS A 370 28.37 -14.00 -10.71
N THR A 371 28.04 -12.84 -11.30
CA THR A 371 28.50 -12.43 -12.64
C THR A 371 28.20 -10.96 -12.87
N SER A 372 28.97 -10.32 -13.74
CA SER A 372 28.76 -8.94 -14.19
C SER A 372 28.80 -8.83 -15.71
N PHE A 373 27.91 -7.99 -16.25
CA PHE A 373 27.79 -7.68 -17.67
C PHE A 373 28.08 -6.19 -17.91
N PHE A 374 28.89 -5.88 -18.92
CA PHE A 374 29.10 -4.50 -19.37
C PHE A 374 28.30 -4.22 -20.65
N LEU A 375 27.42 -3.21 -20.61
CA LEU A 375 26.38 -2.94 -21.61
C LEU A 375 26.62 -1.65 -22.42
N GLY A 376 27.85 -1.13 -22.40
CA GLY A 376 28.26 0.05 -23.17
C GLY A 376 27.94 1.37 -22.46
N GLU A 377 27.18 2.23 -23.13
CA GLU A 377 26.91 3.62 -22.71
C GLU A 377 25.86 3.75 -21.61
N VAL A 378 25.92 4.86 -20.87
CA VAL A 378 24.97 5.18 -19.78
C VAL A 378 23.52 5.19 -20.29
N GLY A 379 22.63 4.60 -19.51
CA GLY A 379 21.22 4.38 -19.82
C GLY A 379 20.94 2.96 -20.31
N ASN A 380 21.93 2.18 -20.76
CA ASN A 380 21.73 0.83 -21.24
C ASN A 380 21.50 -0.20 -20.12
N ALA A 381 22.16 -0.04 -18.95
CA ALA A 381 21.91 -0.94 -17.82
C ALA A 381 20.57 -0.63 -17.13
N ALA A 382 20.19 0.64 -17.01
CA ALA A 382 18.84 1.05 -16.61
C ALA A 382 17.76 0.43 -17.50
N LYS A 383 17.87 0.57 -18.84
CA LYS A 383 16.92 -0.04 -19.81
C LYS A 383 16.83 -1.55 -19.62
N MET A 384 17.97 -2.25 -19.59
CA MET A 384 18.01 -3.71 -19.46
C MET A 384 17.42 -4.18 -18.12
N MET A 385 17.72 -3.49 -17.01
CA MET A 385 17.17 -3.83 -15.70
C MET A 385 15.65 -3.65 -15.64
N LEU A 386 15.12 -2.58 -16.25
CA LEU A 386 13.68 -2.35 -16.33
C LEU A 386 12.98 -3.45 -17.15
N ILE A 387 13.58 -3.91 -18.25
CA ILE A 387 13.06 -5.05 -19.04
C ILE A 387 13.06 -6.35 -18.21
N VAL A 388 14.15 -6.65 -17.49
CA VAL A 388 14.24 -7.83 -16.60
C VAL A 388 13.17 -7.79 -15.50
N ASN A 389 13.01 -6.65 -14.83
CA ASN A 389 12.02 -6.50 -13.75
C ASN A 389 10.58 -6.42 -14.29
N MET A 390 10.36 -5.96 -15.51
CA MET A 390 9.07 -6.03 -16.21
C MET A 390 8.63 -7.48 -16.44
N VAL A 391 9.54 -8.34 -16.93
CA VAL A 391 9.27 -9.78 -17.11
C VAL A 391 9.01 -10.45 -15.76
N GLN A 392 9.85 -10.19 -14.75
CA GLN A 392 9.68 -10.76 -13.41
C GLN A 392 8.36 -10.34 -12.73
N GLY A 393 7.98 -9.06 -12.85
CA GLY A 393 6.72 -8.53 -12.32
C GLY A 393 5.49 -9.11 -13.01
N SER A 394 5.54 -9.22 -14.35
CA SER A 394 4.47 -9.84 -15.15
C SER A 394 4.30 -11.32 -14.80
N PHE A 395 5.40 -12.07 -14.70
CA PHE A 395 5.37 -13.49 -14.34
C PHE A 395 4.81 -13.72 -12.92
N MET A 396 5.15 -12.87 -11.96
CA MET A 396 4.59 -12.94 -10.60
C MET A 396 3.07 -12.72 -10.58
N ALA A 397 2.54 -11.83 -11.43
CA ALA A 397 1.10 -11.64 -11.57
C ALA A 397 0.42 -12.90 -12.14
N THR A 398 0.97 -13.48 -13.22
CA THR A 398 0.46 -14.73 -13.82
C THR A 398 0.49 -15.91 -12.84
N ILE A 399 1.54 -16.04 -12.02
CA ILE A 399 1.64 -17.06 -10.96
C ILE A 399 0.51 -16.89 -9.92
N ALA A 400 0.26 -15.64 -9.48
CA ALA A 400 -0.80 -15.35 -8.53
C ALA A 400 -2.21 -15.62 -9.10
N GLU A 401 -2.43 -15.31 -10.39
CA GLU A 401 -3.66 -15.65 -11.09
C GLU A 401 -3.86 -17.18 -11.18
N GLY A 402 -2.86 -17.93 -11.65
CA GLY A 402 -2.93 -19.39 -11.76
C GLY A 402 -3.23 -20.09 -10.42
N LEU A 403 -2.52 -19.71 -9.35
CA LEU A 403 -2.74 -20.26 -8.01
C LEU A 403 -4.14 -19.92 -7.46
N THR A 404 -4.64 -18.70 -7.67
CA THR A 404 -5.98 -18.32 -7.18
C THR A 404 -7.10 -18.92 -8.02
N LEU A 405 -6.92 -19.06 -9.34
CA LEU A 405 -7.85 -19.75 -10.23
C LEU A 405 -7.96 -21.24 -9.89
N ALA A 406 -6.85 -21.91 -9.60
CA ALA A 406 -6.85 -23.30 -9.12
C ALA A 406 -7.67 -23.43 -7.82
N GLN A 407 -7.41 -22.56 -6.84
CA GLN A 407 -8.12 -22.56 -5.56
C GLN A 407 -9.63 -22.32 -5.71
N VAL A 408 -10.05 -21.45 -6.65
CA VAL A 408 -11.47 -21.15 -6.92
C VAL A 408 -12.16 -22.24 -7.75
N THR A 409 -11.41 -22.99 -8.56
CA THR A 409 -11.90 -24.16 -9.31
C THR A 409 -11.77 -25.49 -8.53
N GLY A 410 -11.50 -25.42 -7.23
CA GLY A 410 -11.43 -26.59 -6.33
C GLY A 410 -10.19 -27.47 -6.52
N GLN A 411 -9.18 -26.98 -7.23
CA GLN A 411 -7.93 -27.70 -7.48
C GLN A 411 -6.89 -27.42 -6.39
N SER A 412 -6.01 -28.39 -6.16
CA SER A 412 -4.90 -28.27 -5.20
C SER A 412 -3.83 -27.32 -5.72
N GLN A 413 -3.57 -26.23 -4.99
CA GLN A 413 -2.50 -25.28 -5.30
C GLN A 413 -1.11 -25.94 -5.24
N GLN A 414 -0.89 -26.88 -4.31
CA GLN A 414 0.34 -27.66 -4.23
C GLN A 414 0.53 -28.50 -5.50
N THR A 415 -0.52 -29.19 -5.94
CA THR A 415 -0.46 -30.06 -7.13
C THR A 415 -0.27 -29.26 -8.41
N LEU A 416 -0.76 -28.01 -8.49
CA LEU A 416 -0.41 -27.10 -9.57
C LEU A 416 1.10 -26.77 -9.56
N LEU A 417 1.68 -26.45 -8.39
CA LEU A 417 3.12 -26.23 -8.28
C LEU A 417 3.92 -27.49 -8.69
N ASP A 418 3.53 -28.67 -8.20
CA ASP A 418 4.18 -29.94 -8.52
C ASP A 418 4.21 -30.18 -10.04
N ILE A 419 3.09 -29.94 -10.73
CA ILE A 419 2.96 -30.05 -12.20
C ILE A 419 3.84 -29.03 -12.91
N LEU A 420 3.83 -27.76 -12.49
CA LEU A 420 4.63 -26.71 -13.13
C LEU A 420 6.14 -26.94 -12.95
N ASN A 421 6.56 -27.48 -11.81
CA ASN A 421 7.96 -27.86 -11.52
C ASN A 421 8.45 -29.08 -12.33
N GLN A 422 7.55 -29.89 -12.92
CA GLN A 422 7.89 -30.92 -13.92
C GLN A 422 7.85 -30.38 -15.37
N GLY A 423 7.36 -29.15 -15.59
CA GLY A 423 7.18 -28.54 -16.90
C GLY A 423 8.35 -27.64 -17.34
N GLN A 424 8.28 -27.15 -18.57
CA GLN A 424 9.28 -26.24 -19.16
C GLN A 424 9.37 -24.85 -18.48
N LEU A 425 8.44 -24.53 -17.56
CA LEU A 425 8.41 -23.28 -16.79
C LEU A 425 9.10 -23.41 -15.40
N ALA A 426 9.59 -24.61 -15.06
CA ALA A 426 10.27 -24.88 -13.80
C ALA A 426 11.45 -23.91 -13.59
N SER A 427 11.39 -23.14 -12.51
CA SER A 427 12.40 -22.12 -12.19
C SER A 427 12.42 -21.83 -10.70
N ILE A 428 13.59 -21.44 -10.18
CA ILE A 428 13.79 -21.13 -8.74
C ILE A 428 12.84 -20.00 -8.30
N PHE A 429 12.56 -19.03 -9.18
CA PHE A 429 11.60 -17.96 -8.90
C PHE A 429 10.17 -18.50 -8.74
N LEU A 430 9.72 -19.33 -9.68
CA LEU A 430 8.39 -19.94 -9.63
C LEU A 430 8.20 -20.75 -8.33
N ASP A 431 9.11 -21.70 -8.08
CA ASP A 431 9.01 -22.60 -6.93
C ASP A 431 9.00 -21.85 -5.60
N GLN A 432 9.99 -20.97 -5.38
CA GLN A 432 10.09 -20.19 -4.14
C GLN A 432 8.86 -19.29 -3.92
N LYS A 433 8.31 -18.67 -4.97
CA LYS A 433 7.16 -17.75 -4.81
C LYS A 433 5.84 -18.50 -4.67
N CYS A 434 5.67 -19.65 -5.31
CA CYS A 434 4.54 -20.55 -5.04
C CYS A 434 4.58 -21.08 -3.60
N GLN A 435 5.74 -21.54 -3.11
CA GLN A 435 5.89 -22.00 -1.72
C GLN A 435 5.60 -20.88 -0.71
N ASN A 436 6.08 -19.66 -0.96
CA ASN A 436 5.76 -18.50 -0.10
C ASN A 436 4.25 -18.23 -0.06
N ILE A 437 3.53 -18.32 -1.19
CA ILE A 437 2.06 -18.16 -1.25
C ILE A 437 1.35 -19.30 -0.49
N LEU A 438 1.74 -20.55 -0.71
CA LEU A 438 1.18 -21.74 -0.05
C LEU A 438 1.32 -21.69 1.48
N GLN A 439 2.43 -21.13 1.97
CA GLN A 439 2.69 -20.92 3.40
C GLN A 439 2.04 -19.65 3.96
N GLY A 440 1.47 -18.77 3.13
CA GLY A 440 1.03 -17.42 3.52
C GLY A 440 2.16 -16.49 3.95
N ASN A 441 3.42 -16.82 3.60
CA ASN A 441 4.62 -16.14 4.04
C ASN A 441 5.02 -15.01 3.06
N PHE A 442 4.58 -13.79 3.37
CA PHE A 442 4.86 -12.59 2.56
C PHE A 442 6.01 -11.74 3.14
N LYS A 443 7.02 -12.37 3.77
CA LYS A 443 8.26 -11.68 4.14
C LYS A 443 8.93 -11.09 2.88
N PRO A 444 9.39 -9.82 2.90
CA PRO A 444 9.81 -9.13 1.68
C PRO A 444 11.27 -9.45 1.28
N ASP A 445 11.49 -10.53 0.51
CA ASP A 445 12.79 -10.77 -0.15
C ASP A 445 13.10 -9.71 -1.22
N PHE A 446 12.04 -9.16 -1.82
CA PHE A 446 12.02 -7.96 -2.66
C PHE A 446 10.66 -7.28 -2.43
N TYR A 447 10.64 -5.96 -2.28
CA TYR A 447 9.38 -5.26 -1.98
C TYR A 447 8.50 -5.14 -3.23
N LEU A 448 7.23 -5.53 -3.12
CA LEU A 448 6.24 -5.37 -4.20
C LEU A 448 6.07 -3.89 -4.65
N LYS A 449 6.34 -2.90 -3.79
CA LYS A 449 6.41 -1.47 -4.19
C LYS A 449 7.58 -1.14 -5.13
N TYR A 450 8.65 -1.94 -5.13
CA TYR A 450 9.77 -1.77 -6.06
C TYR A 450 9.46 -2.43 -7.41
N ILE A 451 8.81 -3.61 -7.44
CA ILE A 451 8.37 -4.19 -8.73
C ILE A 451 7.27 -3.33 -9.39
N GLN A 452 6.38 -2.70 -8.62
CA GLN A 452 5.41 -1.73 -9.15
C GLN A 452 6.10 -0.47 -9.71
N LYS A 453 7.12 0.06 -9.01
CA LYS A 453 7.98 1.13 -9.54
C LYS A 453 8.61 0.72 -10.87
N ASP A 454 9.18 -0.48 -10.93
CA ASP A 454 9.91 -0.96 -12.11
C ASP A 454 8.99 -1.23 -13.29
N LEU A 455 7.82 -1.84 -13.07
CA LEU A 455 6.77 -1.98 -14.08
C LEU A 455 6.33 -0.63 -14.65
N ARG A 456 6.06 0.37 -13.79
CA ARG A 456 5.72 1.73 -14.23
C ARG A 456 6.83 2.40 -15.03
N LEU A 457 8.10 2.21 -14.67
CA LEU A 457 9.24 2.75 -15.41
C LEU A 457 9.50 2.01 -16.73
N ALA A 458 9.23 0.70 -16.79
CA ALA A 458 9.32 -0.10 -18.01
C ALA A 458 8.19 0.24 -19.00
N ILE A 459 6.98 0.52 -18.52
CA ILE A 459 5.88 1.04 -19.35
C ILE A 459 6.28 2.40 -19.94
N ALA A 460 6.79 3.32 -19.12
CA ALA A 460 7.26 4.63 -19.60
C ALA A 460 8.42 4.53 -20.61
N LEU A 461 9.30 3.53 -20.47
CA LEU A 461 10.33 3.22 -21.47
C LEU A 461 9.72 2.73 -22.80
N GLY A 462 8.65 1.94 -22.75
CA GLY A 462 7.86 1.54 -23.92
C GLY A 462 7.17 2.74 -24.59
N ASP A 463 6.52 3.60 -23.80
CA ASP A 463 5.86 4.83 -24.26
C ASP A 463 6.86 5.76 -24.99
N ALA A 464 8.06 5.94 -24.43
CA ALA A 464 9.12 6.77 -25.00
C ALA A 464 9.60 6.32 -26.40
N VAL A 465 9.40 5.05 -26.76
CA VAL A 465 9.69 4.50 -28.10
C VAL A 465 8.44 4.11 -28.88
N ASN A 466 7.24 4.48 -28.41
CA ASN A 466 5.93 4.12 -28.97
C ASN A 466 5.70 2.60 -29.10
N HIS A 467 6.25 1.80 -28.18
CA HIS A 467 6.08 0.34 -28.15
C HIS A 467 5.07 -0.08 -27.06
N PRO A 468 3.87 -0.59 -27.43
CA PRO A 468 2.86 -0.99 -26.46
C PRO A 468 3.30 -2.17 -25.59
N THR A 469 3.18 -2.04 -24.26
CA THR A 469 3.57 -3.07 -23.28
C THR A 469 2.35 -3.62 -22.50
N PRO A 470 1.31 -4.18 -23.16
CA PRO A 470 0.01 -4.47 -22.54
C PRO A 470 0.07 -5.44 -21.35
N MET A 471 0.98 -6.43 -21.36
CA MET A 471 1.17 -7.34 -20.23
C MET A 471 1.78 -6.65 -19.01
N ALA A 472 2.73 -5.73 -19.23
CA ALA A 472 3.32 -4.92 -18.17
C ALA A 472 2.29 -3.96 -17.57
N ALA A 473 1.44 -3.35 -18.41
CA ALA A 473 0.33 -2.50 -17.98
C ALA A 473 -0.67 -3.28 -17.09
N ALA A 474 -1.09 -4.48 -17.51
CA ALA A 474 -1.97 -5.33 -16.70
C ALA A 474 -1.34 -5.71 -15.34
N ALA A 475 -0.07 -6.11 -15.34
CA ALA A 475 0.66 -6.43 -14.11
C ALA A 475 0.91 -5.21 -13.21
N ASN A 476 1.10 -4.02 -13.80
CA ASN A 476 1.23 -2.77 -13.06
C ASN A 476 -0.07 -2.39 -12.37
N GLU A 477 -1.22 -2.51 -13.04
CA GLU A 477 -2.53 -2.25 -12.42
C GLU A 477 -2.80 -3.24 -11.27
N GLU A 478 -2.50 -4.53 -11.47
CA GLU A 478 -2.57 -5.56 -10.42
C GLU A 478 -1.75 -5.16 -9.17
N ALA A 479 -0.46 -4.86 -9.36
CA ALA A 479 0.44 -4.47 -8.27
C ALA A 479 0.05 -3.12 -7.63
N SER A 480 -0.55 -2.20 -8.40
CA SER A 480 -1.00 -0.88 -7.93
C SER A 480 -2.28 -0.97 -7.10
N LEU A 481 -3.24 -1.82 -7.50
CA LEU A 481 -4.45 -2.13 -6.73
C LEU A 481 -4.10 -2.67 -5.34
N ARG A 482 -3.04 -3.50 -5.23
CA ARG A 482 -2.54 -4.02 -3.94
C ARG A 482 -1.78 -2.99 -3.08
N PHE A 483 -1.39 -1.83 -3.61
CA PHE A 483 -0.59 -0.82 -2.89
C PHE A 483 -1.28 0.50 -2.58
N THR A 484 -2.14 0.98 -3.47
CA THR A 484 -2.93 2.21 -3.31
C THR A 484 -2.11 3.45 -2.87
N LEU A 485 -0.92 3.65 -3.45
CA LEU A 485 -0.33 4.99 -3.52
C LEU A 485 -1.24 5.90 -4.37
N PRO A 486 -1.29 7.23 -4.11
CA PRO A 486 -2.21 8.12 -4.80
C PRO A 486 -1.91 8.17 -6.31
N GLY A 487 -2.93 7.86 -7.13
CA GLY A 487 -2.87 8.03 -8.58
C GLY A 487 -2.89 9.52 -8.98
N PRO A 488 -2.34 9.88 -10.15
CA PRO A 488 -2.12 11.28 -10.56
C PRO A 488 -3.40 11.97 -11.08
N SER A 489 -4.53 11.86 -10.35
CA SER A 489 -5.83 12.32 -10.84
C SER A 489 -6.88 12.67 -9.77
N THR A 490 -6.52 12.97 -8.51
CA THR A 490 -7.48 13.62 -7.57
C THR A 490 -6.89 14.39 -6.38
N GLU A 491 -5.62 14.83 -6.41
CA GLU A 491 -5.08 15.68 -5.31
C GLU A 491 -5.55 17.14 -5.39
N GLY A 492 -6.75 17.38 -4.85
CA GLY A 492 -6.94 18.59 -4.04
C GLY A 492 -6.11 18.46 -2.74
N PRO A 493 -5.73 19.57 -2.08
CA PRO A 493 -4.92 19.51 -0.87
C PRO A 493 -5.63 18.68 0.20
N THR A 494 -4.95 17.65 0.73
CA THR A 494 -5.50 16.77 1.75
C THR A 494 -5.71 17.54 3.05
N LYS A 495 -6.96 17.96 3.27
CA LYS A 495 -7.41 18.77 4.40
C LYS A 495 -6.97 18.12 5.72
N GLN A 496 -6.09 18.79 6.45
CA GLN A 496 -5.76 18.45 7.82
C GLN A 496 -6.92 18.87 8.73
N GLU A 497 -7.36 17.98 9.62
CA GLU A 497 -8.43 18.24 10.57
C GLU A 497 -7.97 17.92 12.01
N ASN A 498 -8.17 18.88 12.91
CA ASN A 498 -7.70 18.79 14.30
C ASN A 498 -8.87 18.34 15.21
N PHE A 499 -8.75 17.15 15.79
CA PHE A 499 -9.76 16.57 16.67
C PHE A 499 -9.32 16.71 18.13
N ILE A 500 -10.12 17.44 18.93
CA ILE A 500 -9.90 17.56 20.37
C ILE A 500 -10.67 16.44 21.07
N LEU A 501 -9.96 15.66 21.90
CA LEU A 501 -10.50 14.57 22.71
C LEU A 501 -10.30 14.91 24.18
N GLY A 502 -11.35 14.75 25.00
CA GLY A 502 -11.28 15.02 26.44
C GLY A 502 -12.34 14.26 27.22
N SER A 503 -12.11 14.08 28.52
CA SER A 503 -13.09 13.47 29.43
C SER A 503 -14.10 14.52 29.91
N CYS A 504 -15.39 14.26 29.70
CA CYS A 504 -16.48 15.21 29.96
C CYS A 504 -16.91 15.24 31.44
N GLY A 505 -15.95 15.31 32.37
CA GLY A 505 -16.24 15.36 33.81
C GLY A 505 -15.03 15.20 34.75
N THR A 506 -13.93 14.62 34.27
CA THR A 506 -12.66 14.55 35.03
C THR A 506 -11.51 14.96 34.14
N ASP A 507 -10.88 16.11 34.41
CA ASP A 507 -9.85 16.74 33.58
C ASP A 507 -8.48 16.02 33.70
N GLN A 508 -8.46 14.75 33.31
CA GLN A 508 -7.37 13.78 33.49
C GLN A 508 -6.62 13.46 32.19
N VAL A 509 -7.31 13.47 31.04
CA VAL A 509 -6.69 13.32 29.71
C VAL A 509 -7.34 14.30 28.75
N LYS A 510 -6.49 15.05 28.03
CA LYS A 510 -6.87 15.94 26.93
C LYS A 510 -5.88 15.77 25.78
N GLY A 511 -6.35 15.19 24.68
CA GLY A 511 -5.59 15.02 23.44
C GLY A 511 -6.04 15.98 22.35
N VAL A 512 -5.11 16.45 21.51
CA VAL A 512 -5.40 17.07 20.22
C VAL A 512 -4.71 16.24 19.15
N LEU A 513 -5.49 15.64 18.25
CA LEU A 513 -5.00 14.75 17.20
C LEU A 513 -5.27 15.36 15.83
N THR A 514 -4.23 15.60 15.04
CA THR A 514 -4.34 16.08 13.66
C THR A 514 -4.36 14.88 12.71
N LEU A 515 -5.46 14.71 11.96
CA LEU A 515 -5.64 13.63 11.00
C LEU A 515 -5.60 14.17 9.57
N GLN A 516 -4.82 13.50 8.71
CA GLN A 516 -4.68 13.81 7.28
C GLN A 516 -4.91 12.52 6.47
N GLY A 517 -6.16 12.30 6.07
CA GLY A 517 -6.57 11.07 5.40
C GLY A 517 -6.48 9.85 6.33
N ASP A 518 -5.59 8.91 6.02
CA ASP A 518 -5.32 7.73 6.85
C ASP A 518 -4.21 7.94 7.89
N ALA A 519 -3.48 9.07 7.86
CA ALA A 519 -2.33 9.32 8.72
C ALA A 519 -2.60 10.38 9.79
N LEU A 520 -2.36 10.05 11.06
CA LEU A 520 -2.22 11.01 12.15
C LEU A 520 -0.84 11.67 12.02
N SER A 521 -0.84 12.99 11.78
CA SER A 521 0.38 13.77 11.54
C SER A 521 0.91 14.48 12.79
N GLN A 522 0.03 14.81 13.74
CA GLN A 522 0.38 15.42 15.03
C GLN A 522 -0.52 14.85 16.13
N ALA A 523 -0.02 14.80 17.37
CA ALA A 523 -0.77 14.31 18.52
C ALA A 523 -0.23 14.91 19.83
N ASP A 524 -0.90 15.94 20.36
CA ASP A 524 -0.56 16.58 21.63
C ASP A 524 -1.42 16.02 22.75
N VAL A 525 -0.84 15.16 23.59
CA VAL A 525 -1.55 14.46 24.68
C VAL A 525 -1.09 14.99 26.03
N ASN A 526 -2.05 15.52 26.79
CA ASN A 526 -1.87 15.97 28.16
C ASN A 526 -2.53 14.97 29.11
N LEU A 527 -1.76 14.41 30.04
CA LEU A 527 -2.18 13.41 31.04
C LEU A 527 -1.90 13.96 32.44
N LYS A 528 -2.91 13.97 33.32
CA LYS A 528 -2.80 14.40 34.71
C LYS A 528 -2.84 13.16 35.63
N MET A 529 -1.69 12.85 36.24
CA MET A 529 -1.49 11.64 37.03
C MET A 529 -2.33 11.63 38.32
N PRO A 530 -3.21 10.64 38.56
CA PRO A 530 -4.11 10.64 39.72
C PRO A 530 -3.43 10.63 41.09
N ARG A 531 -2.25 10.00 41.22
CA ARG A 531 -1.56 9.80 42.51
C ARG A 531 -0.74 11.01 42.97
N ASN A 532 -0.10 11.71 42.02
CA ASN A 532 0.88 12.76 42.31
C ASN A 532 0.42 14.16 41.82
N ASN A 533 -0.75 14.27 41.19
CA ASN A 533 -1.28 15.49 40.55
C ASN A 533 -0.37 16.09 39.45
N GLN A 534 0.69 15.37 39.05
CA GLN A 534 1.65 15.76 38.04
C GLN A 534 1.00 15.80 36.65
N LEU A 535 1.20 16.90 35.92
CA LEU A 535 0.84 16.99 34.51
C LEU A 535 2.01 16.48 33.66
N LEU A 536 1.71 15.59 32.73
CA LEU A 536 2.62 15.06 31.72
C LEU A 536 2.10 15.48 30.34
N HIS A 537 3.02 15.92 29.49
CA HIS A 537 2.75 16.34 28.12
C HIS A 537 3.59 15.52 27.16
N PHE A 538 2.97 14.99 26.11
CA PHE A 538 3.60 14.17 25.09
C PHE A 538 3.08 14.59 23.70
N ALA A 539 3.97 15.07 22.84
CA ALA A 539 3.68 15.38 21.43
C ALA A 539 4.15 14.24 20.52
N PHE A 540 3.65 14.10 19.29
CA PHE A 540 4.35 13.30 18.27
C PHE A 540 5.64 13.99 17.84
N ARG A 541 6.67 13.19 17.53
CA ARG A 541 7.88 13.67 16.86
C ARG A 541 7.56 14.14 15.44
N GLU A 542 8.11 15.29 15.04
CA GLU A 542 7.92 15.88 13.70
C GLU A 542 8.31 14.95 12.54
N ASP A 543 9.22 14.00 12.77
CA ASP A 543 9.68 13.03 11.76
C ASP A 543 8.81 11.75 11.67
N LYS A 544 7.68 11.67 12.38
CA LYS A 544 6.86 10.45 12.52
C LYS A 544 5.37 10.71 12.25
N GLN A 545 4.73 9.80 11.53
CA GLN A 545 3.28 9.78 11.30
C GLN A 545 2.72 8.39 11.63
N TRP A 546 1.53 8.31 12.22
CA TRP A 546 0.85 7.05 12.52
C TRP A 546 -0.28 6.80 11.53
N LYS A 547 -0.12 5.79 10.66
CA LYS A 547 -1.18 5.32 9.76
C LYS A 547 -2.23 4.48 10.51
N LEU A 548 -3.49 4.87 10.43
CA LEU A 548 -4.63 4.15 10.97
C LEU A 548 -5.07 3.05 9.99
N GLN A 549 -4.51 1.84 10.17
CA GLN A 549 -4.73 0.68 9.29
C GLN A 549 -6.22 0.40 8.99
N GLN A 550 -7.13 0.63 9.95
CA GLN A 550 -8.57 0.49 9.76
C GLN A 550 -9.13 1.36 8.62
N ILE A 551 -8.62 2.59 8.47
CA ILE A 551 -9.04 3.53 7.42
C ILE A 551 -8.45 3.09 6.08
N GLN A 552 -7.19 2.63 6.07
CA GLN A 552 -6.55 2.10 4.86
C GLN A 552 -7.23 0.81 4.38
N ASP A 553 -7.47 -0.17 5.25
CA ASP A 553 -8.20 -1.40 4.92
C ASP A 553 -9.60 -1.09 4.36
N ALA A 554 -10.32 -0.16 4.98
CA ALA A 554 -11.63 0.26 4.50
C ALA A 554 -11.56 0.89 3.10
N ARG A 555 -10.60 1.81 2.87
CA ARG A 555 -10.34 2.40 1.55
C ARG A 555 -10.01 1.34 0.50
N ASN A 556 -9.15 0.38 0.81
CA ASN A 556 -8.75 -0.69 -0.11
C ASN A 556 -9.97 -1.55 -0.53
N HIS A 557 -10.84 -1.90 0.42
CA HIS A 557 -12.10 -2.60 0.10
C HIS A 557 -13.06 -1.76 -0.76
N VAL A 558 -13.12 -0.43 -0.57
CA VAL A 558 -13.90 0.47 -1.44
C VAL A 558 -13.31 0.55 -2.84
N SER A 559 -11.99 0.68 -2.97
CA SER A 559 -11.30 0.64 -4.27
C SER A 559 -11.58 -0.67 -5.02
N GLN A 560 -11.60 -1.82 -4.32
CA GLN A 560 -11.98 -3.10 -4.93
C GLN A 560 -13.45 -3.14 -5.37
N ALA A 561 -14.37 -2.54 -4.60
CA ALA A 561 -15.78 -2.42 -4.97
C ALA A 561 -15.96 -1.53 -6.22
N ILE A 562 -15.22 -0.43 -6.32
CA ILE A 562 -15.21 0.46 -7.49
C ILE A 562 -14.61 -0.26 -8.71
N TYR A 563 -13.50 -0.99 -8.55
CA TYR A 563 -12.88 -1.75 -9.65
C TYR A 563 -13.83 -2.78 -10.28
N LEU A 564 -14.65 -3.45 -9.46
CA LEU A 564 -15.68 -4.38 -9.95
C LEU A 564 -16.75 -3.72 -10.83
N LEU A 565 -16.96 -2.40 -10.68
CA LEU A 565 -17.91 -1.60 -11.46
C LEU A 565 -17.24 -0.85 -12.62
N ALA A 566 -15.99 -0.39 -12.45
CA ALA A 566 -15.28 0.47 -13.41
C ALA A 566 -15.13 -0.17 -14.82
N ASN A 567 -15.02 -1.49 -14.89
CA ASN A 567 -14.94 -2.24 -16.16
C ASN A 567 -16.32 -2.50 -16.81
N ARG A 568 -17.38 -1.83 -16.35
CA ARG A 568 -18.78 -2.01 -16.76
C ARG A 568 -19.53 -0.67 -16.76
N ASP A 569 -19.34 0.11 -17.82
CA ASP A 569 -19.98 1.41 -18.00
C ASP A 569 -21.48 1.30 -18.40
N GLU A 570 -22.13 2.44 -18.66
CA GLU A 570 -23.55 2.49 -19.10
C GLU A 570 -23.82 1.76 -20.44
N SER A 571 -22.79 1.33 -21.18
CA SER A 571 -22.93 0.53 -22.41
C SER A 571 -22.86 -0.98 -22.18
N TYR A 572 -22.41 -1.43 -21.00
CA TYR A 572 -22.15 -2.84 -20.71
C TYR A 572 -23.44 -3.67 -20.60
N GLN A 573 -23.70 -4.49 -21.62
CA GLN A 573 -24.83 -5.43 -21.62
C GLN A 573 -24.46 -6.74 -20.91
N PHE A 574 -25.14 -7.01 -19.79
CA PHE A 574 -25.09 -8.31 -19.11
C PHE A 574 -25.84 -9.37 -19.93
N LYS A 575 -25.28 -10.58 -20.04
CA LYS A 575 -25.87 -11.69 -20.79
C LYS A 575 -26.88 -12.47 -19.96
N THR A 576 -26.73 -12.50 -18.64
CA THR A 576 -27.65 -13.20 -17.73
C THR A 576 -27.89 -12.44 -16.42
N GLY A 577 -29.06 -12.65 -15.81
CA GLY A 577 -29.31 -12.15 -14.45
C GLY A 577 -28.36 -12.74 -13.39
N ALA A 578 -27.82 -13.95 -13.63
CA ALA A 578 -26.84 -14.59 -12.75
C ALA A 578 -25.50 -13.84 -12.71
N GLU A 579 -25.06 -13.23 -13.81
CA GLU A 579 -23.87 -12.36 -13.85
C GLU A 579 -24.10 -11.10 -13.00
N VAL A 580 -25.28 -10.48 -13.08
CA VAL A 580 -25.65 -9.30 -12.29
C VAL A 580 -25.69 -9.65 -10.80
N LEU A 581 -26.32 -10.77 -10.42
CA LEU A 581 -26.37 -11.22 -9.03
C LEU A 581 -24.96 -11.51 -8.48
N LYS A 582 -24.12 -12.25 -9.22
CA LYS A 582 -22.74 -12.55 -8.83
C LYS A 582 -21.87 -11.30 -8.69
N LEU A 583 -22.07 -10.30 -9.55
CA LEU A 583 -21.42 -8.99 -9.43
C LEU A 583 -21.87 -8.24 -8.18
N MET A 584 -23.18 -8.16 -7.94
CA MET A 584 -23.72 -7.49 -6.75
C MET A 584 -23.29 -8.16 -5.45
N ASP A 585 -23.21 -9.49 -5.41
CA ASP A 585 -22.65 -10.21 -4.26
C ASP A 585 -21.16 -9.89 -4.03
N ALA A 586 -20.36 -9.80 -5.09
CA ALA A 586 -18.95 -9.40 -4.98
C ALA A 586 -18.79 -7.94 -4.47
N VAL A 587 -19.59 -7.00 -4.99
CA VAL A 587 -19.59 -5.59 -4.56
C VAL A 587 -20.08 -5.46 -3.12
N MET A 588 -21.20 -6.10 -2.76
CA MET A 588 -21.73 -6.09 -1.39
C MET A 588 -20.77 -6.72 -0.38
N LEU A 589 -20.04 -7.78 -0.75
CA LEU A 589 -19.02 -8.38 0.10
C LEU A 589 -17.89 -7.39 0.42
N GLN A 590 -17.40 -6.65 -0.58
CA GLN A 590 -16.34 -5.66 -0.37
C GLN A 590 -16.84 -4.45 0.43
N LEU A 591 -18.02 -3.91 0.11
CA LEU A 591 -18.64 -2.82 0.90
C LEU A 591 -18.92 -3.23 2.35
N THR A 592 -19.35 -4.46 2.59
CA THR A 592 -19.54 -5.00 3.95
C THR A 592 -18.20 -5.13 4.68
N ARG A 593 -17.14 -5.60 4.02
CA ARG A 593 -15.78 -5.64 4.59
C ARG A 593 -15.26 -4.23 4.90
N ALA A 594 -15.42 -3.27 4.00
CA ALA A 594 -15.04 -1.87 4.21
C ALA A 594 -15.71 -1.28 5.45
N ARG A 595 -17.04 -1.41 5.55
CA ARG A 595 -17.82 -0.97 6.71
C ARG A 595 -17.32 -1.66 7.99
N ASN A 596 -17.17 -2.98 7.96
CA ASN A 596 -16.81 -3.76 9.16
C ASN A 596 -15.42 -3.41 9.72
N ARG A 597 -14.46 -2.90 8.90
CA ARG A 597 -13.15 -2.40 9.37
C ARG A 597 -13.24 -1.13 10.22
N LEU A 598 -14.25 -0.29 9.96
CA LEU A 598 -14.52 0.93 10.74
C LEU A 598 -15.43 0.67 11.94
N THR A 599 -16.43 -0.20 11.80
CA THR A 599 -17.38 -0.50 12.88
C THR A 599 -16.82 -1.43 13.95
N THR A 600 -15.82 -2.27 13.61
CA THR A 600 -15.19 -3.21 14.54
C THR A 600 -13.85 -2.62 15.00
N PRO A 601 -13.66 -2.31 16.28
CA PRO A 601 -12.42 -1.72 16.75
C PRO A 601 -11.27 -2.75 16.73
N ALA A 602 -10.21 -2.44 16.00
CA ALA A 602 -8.99 -3.25 15.93
C ALA A 602 -8.14 -3.10 17.21
N THR A 603 -8.63 -3.67 18.32
CA THR A 603 -7.96 -3.63 19.62
C THR A 603 -6.77 -4.58 19.67
N LEU A 604 -5.56 -4.03 19.42
CA LEU A 604 -4.30 -4.67 19.76
C LEU A 604 -4.25 -4.95 21.27
N THR A 605 -3.77 -6.13 21.67
CA THR A 605 -3.57 -6.48 23.09
C THR A 605 -2.43 -5.65 23.72
N LEU A 606 -2.38 -5.57 25.06
CA LEU A 606 -1.32 -4.79 25.73
C LEU A 606 0.12 -5.23 25.40
N PRO A 607 0.46 -6.53 25.28
CA PRO A 607 1.77 -6.96 24.78
C PRO A 607 2.05 -6.50 23.35
N GLU A 608 1.06 -6.51 22.45
CA GLU A 608 1.22 -6.02 21.07
C GLU A 608 1.41 -4.49 21.04
N ILE A 609 0.69 -3.74 21.89
CA ILE A 609 0.89 -2.29 22.04
C ILE A 609 2.31 -2.01 22.58
N ALA A 610 2.80 -2.78 23.55
CA ALA A 610 4.18 -2.65 24.04
C ALA A 610 5.24 -3.04 22.98
N ALA A 611 4.96 -4.04 22.14
CA ALA A 611 5.81 -4.48 21.04
C ALA A 611 5.88 -3.48 19.87
N SER A 612 4.76 -2.80 19.59
CA SER A 612 4.51 -1.99 18.38
C SER A 612 5.50 -0.85 18.11
N GLY A 613 6.28 -0.44 19.11
CA GLY A 613 7.17 0.72 19.02
C GLY A 613 6.46 2.08 19.09
N LEU A 614 5.13 2.13 19.20
CA LEU A 614 4.33 3.36 19.30
C LEU A 614 4.79 4.28 20.44
N THR A 615 5.28 3.72 21.55
CA THR A 615 5.85 4.46 22.68
C THR A 615 7.06 5.33 22.32
N ARG A 616 7.78 5.00 21.23
CA ARG A 616 8.94 5.75 20.71
C ARG A 616 8.57 6.87 19.73
N MET A 617 7.29 7.00 19.36
CA MET A 617 6.81 8.06 18.46
C MET A 617 6.59 9.39 19.16
N PHE A 618 6.53 9.38 20.49
CA PHE A 618 6.29 10.57 21.31
C PHE A 618 7.58 11.28 21.74
N ALA A 619 7.49 12.59 21.89
CA ALA A 619 8.50 13.47 22.47
C ALA A 619 7.86 14.29 23.62
N PRO A 620 8.40 14.25 24.86
CA PRO A 620 9.42 13.31 25.34
C PRO A 620 8.95 11.84 25.21
N THR A 621 9.90 10.91 25.21
CA THR A 621 9.60 9.47 25.13
C THR A 621 8.71 9.03 26.28
N LEU A 622 7.68 8.22 26.00
CA LEU A 622 6.75 7.75 27.02
C LEU A 622 7.47 6.92 28.11
N PRO A 623 7.23 7.22 29.41
CA PRO A 623 7.65 6.39 30.53
C PRO A 623 7.21 4.92 30.40
N SER A 624 7.98 4.00 30.99
CA SER A 624 7.71 2.56 30.93
C SER A 624 6.45 2.11 31.68
N ASP A 625 5.87 2.96 32.53
CA ASP A 625 4.57 2.76 33.18
C ASP A 625 3.38 3.28 32.35
N LEU A 626 3.60 3.76 31.12
CA LEU A 626 2.54 4.25 30.23
C LEU A 626 2.53 3.55 28.86
N LEU A 627 1.35 3.08 28.44
CA LEU A 627 1.07 2.69 27.06
C LEU A 627 -0.05 3.56 26.49
N VAL A 628 0.07 3.90 25.20
CA VAL A 628 -0.93 4.71 24.48
C VAL A 628 -1.37 3.95 23.23
N ASN A 629 -2.68 3.88 22.99
CA ASN A 629 -3.26 3.32 21.76
C ASN A 629 -4.27 4.31 21.14
N VAL A 630 -4.33 4.37 19.82
CA VAL A 630 -5.27 5.20 19.03
C VAL A 630 -5.91 4.33 17.95
N TYR A 631 -7.24 4.30 17.89
CA TYR A 631 -7.98 3.43 17.00
C TYR A 631 -9.34 4.04 16.60
N ILE A 632 -9.95 3.51 15.53
CA ILE A 632 -11.29 3.89 15.09
C ILE A 632 -12.33 2.93 15.66
N ASN A 633 -13.45 3.48 16.11
CA ASN A 633 -14.62 2.73 16.56
C ASN A 633 -15.89 3.43 16.06
N LEU A 634 -16.55 2.84 15.07
CA LEU A 634 -17.67 3.46 14.35
C LEU A 634 -17.24 4.80 13.73
N ASN A 635 -17.91 5.90 14.07
CA ASN A 635 -17.58 7.26 13.65
C ASN A 635 -16.65 8.01 14.63
N LYS A 636 -16.05 7.31 15.59
CA LYS A 636 -15.22 7.92 16.65
C LYS A 636 -13.74 7.54 16.52
N LEU A 637 -12.89 8.55 16.70
CA LEU A 637 -11.48 8.39 17.02
C LEU A 637 -11.36 8.17 18.53
N CYS A 638 -10.79 7.05 18.95
CA CYS A 638 -10.57 6.70 20.35
C CYS A 638 -9.07 6.78 20.68
N LEU A 639 -8.71 7.57 21.68
CA LEU A 639 -7.39 7.59 22.33
C LEU A 639 -7.52 6.92 23.70
N THR A 640 -6.71 5.90 23.97
CA THR A 640 -6.69 5.20 25.26
C THR A 640 -5.29 5.19 25.83
N VAL A 641 -5.16 5.63 27.09
CA VAL A 641 -3.92 5.64 27.86
C VAL A 641 -4.05 4.64 29.01
N TYR A 642 -3.11 3.69 29.10
CA TYR A 642 -3.04 2.67 30.14
C TYR A 642 -1.90 3.02 31.09
N GLN A 643 -2.21 3.17 32.39
CA GLN A 643 -1.19 3.34 33.44
C GLN A 643 -0.89 2.00 34.10
N LEU A 644 0.32 1.52 33.91
CA LEU A 644 0.81 0.23 34.41
C LEU A 644 1.47 0.35 35.79
N HIS A 645 1.66 -0.78 36.44
CA HIS A 645 2.43 -0.91 37.68
C HIS A 645 3.28 -2.19 37.61
N ALA A 646 4.59 -2.05 37.79
CA ALA A 646 5.51 -3.18 37.82
C ALA A 646 5.41 -3.93 39.15
N LEU A 647 5.09 -5.22 39.09
CA LEU A 647 5.01 -6.10 40.25
C LEU A 647 6.41 -6.60 40.63
N GLN A 648 6.74 -6.52 41.92
CA GLN A 648 8.02 -7.04 42.44
C GLN A 648 8.09 -8.58 42.29
N PRO A 649 9.28 -9.17 42.04
CA PRO A 649 9.44 -10.62 41.89
C PRO A 649 8.99 -11.46 43.09
N THR A 650 8.98 -10.85 44.28
CA THR A 650 8.58 -11.42 45.57
C THR A 650 7.07 -11.32 45.86
N SER A 651 6.27 -10.75 44.95
CA SER A 651 4.84 -10.53 45.17
C SER A 651 4.04 -11.83 45.27
N THR A 652 3.28 -11.99 46.36
CA THR A 652 2.38 -13.12 46.62
C THR A 652 1.01 -12.98 45.93
N LYS A 653 0.78 -11.93 45.12
CA LYS A 653 -0.40 -11.88 44.24
C LYS A 653 -0.41 -13.10 43.32
N ASN A 654 -1.52 -13.84 43.32
CA ASN A 654 -1.74 -14.97 42.41
C ASN A 654 -1.73 -14.50 40.94
N PHE A 655 -0.55 -14.50 40.31
CA PHE A 655 -0.40 -14.13 38.91
C PHE A 655 -1.11 -15.15 38.02
N ARG A 656 -2.32 -14.79 37.57
CA ARG A 656 -3.01 -15.44 36.46
C ARG A 656 -2.92 -14.49 35.27
N PRO A 657 -2.14 -14.80 34.23
CA PRO A 657 -2.13 -13.97 33.02
C PRO A 657 -3.54 -13.95 32.44
N SER A 658 -4.07 -12.75 32.20
CA SER A 658 -5.43 -12.61 31.69
C SER A 658 -5.49 -13.09 30.24
N GLY A 659 -6.38 -14.03 29.92
CA GLY A 659 -6.58 -14.49 28.54
C GLY A 659 -6.91 -13.30 27.62
N GLY A 660 -6.42 -13.34 26.37
CA GLY A 660 -6.24 -12.16 25.52
C GLY A 660 -7.43 -11.18 25.41
N ALA A 661 -8.66 -11.67 25.53
CA ALA A 661 -9.88 -10.86 25.51
C ALA A 661 -10.10 -9.91 26.71
N VAL A 662 -9.35 -10.06 27.81
CA VAL A 662 -9.61 -9.33 29.09
C VAL A 662 -8.55 -8.26 29.40
N LEU A 663 -7.48 -8.16 28.60
CA LEU A 663 -6.26 -7.40 28.90
C LEU A 663 -6.44 -5.87 29.06
N HIS A 664 -7.57 -5.29 28.63
CA HIS A 664 -7.81 -3.85 28.67
C HIS A 664 -8.49 -3.33 29.95
N SER A 665 -8.76 -4.20 30.93
CA SER A 665 -9.42 -3.82 32.18
C SER A 665 -8.42 -3.37 33.26
N PRO A 666 -8.76 -2.39 34.12
CA PRO A 666 -8.04 -2.19 35.39
C PRO A 666 -7.99 -3.49 36.21
N GLY A 667 -6.84 -3.78 36.80
CA GLY A 667 -6.54 -5.06 37.47
C GLY A 667 -6.10 -6.20 36.54
N ALA A 668 -6.10 -6.02 35.21
CA ALA A 668 -5.54 -7.02 34.30
C ALA A 668 -4.02 -7.14 34.49
N MET A 669 -3.50 -8.37 34.48
CA MET A 669 -2.08 -8.69 34.63
C MET A 669 -1.53 -9.39 33.39
N PHE A 670 -0.34 -8.97 32.96
CA PHE A 670 0.41 -9.55 31.84
C PHE A 670 1.93 -9.56 32.10
N GLU A 671 2.66 -10.33 31.30
CA GLU A 671 4.12 -10.35 31.27
C GLU A 671 4.62 -9.67 29.98
N TRP A 672 5.69 -8.87 30.08
CA TRP A 672 6.36 -8.24 28.95
C TRP A 672 7.88 -8.21 29.20
N GLY A 673 8.64 -8.84 28.30
CA GLY A 673 10.06 -9.12 28.55
C GLY A 673 10.26 -9.93 29.83
N SER A 674 11.05 -9.41 30.76
CA SER A 674 11.28 -9.99 32.10
C SER A 674 10.38 -9.40 33.20
N GLN A 675 9.44 -8.52 32.87
CA GLN A 675 8.63 -7.78 33.85
C GLN A 675 7.17 -8.26 33.90
N ARG A 676 6.61 -8.28 35.12
CA ARG A 676 5.18 -8.48 35.39
C ARG A 676 4.50 -7.12 35.57
N LEU A 677 3.46 -6.86 34.80
CA LEU A 677 2.78 -5.57 34.74
C LEU A 677 1.29 -5.73 35.06
N GLU A 678 0.79 -4.88 35.94
CA GLU A 678 -0.63 -4.77 36.32
C GLU A 678 -1.19 -3.44 35.80
N VAL A 679 -2.34 -3.48 35.12
CA VAL A 679 -3.03 -2.26 34.66
C VAL A 679 -3.69 -1.57 35.85
N SER A 680 -3.20 -0.41 36.26
CA SER A 680 -3.75 0.31 37.41
C SER A 680 -4.91 1.24 37.05
N HIS A 681 -4.80 1.97 35.94
CA HIS A 681 -5.85 2.87 35.42
C HIS A 681 -5.90 2.81 33.90
N VAL A 682 -7.08 3.09 33.35
CA VAL A 682 -7.32 3.16 31.90
C VAL A 682 -8.14 4.41 31.62
N HIS A 683 -7.54 5.37 30.93
CA HIS A 683 -8.18 6.62 30.54
C HIS A 683 -8.50 6.55 29.04
N LYS A 684 -9.79 6.42 28.71
CA LYS A 684 -10.28 6.48 27.32
C LYS A 684 -10.96 7.82 27.07
N VAL A 685 -10.54 8.51 26.01
CA VAL A 685 -11.22 9.69 25.46
C VAL A 685 -11.57 9.44 24.00
N GLU A 686 -12.69 9.98 23.53
CA GLU A 686 -13.18 9.75 22.17
C GLU A 686 -13.77 11.03 21.58
N CYS A 687 -13.60 11.23 20.27
CA CYS A 687 -14.13 12.36 19.53
C CYS A 687 -14.76 11.87 18.21
N VAL A 688 -15.85 12.50 17.78
CA VAL A 688 -16.58 12.13 16.56
C VAL A 688 -15.90 12.76 15.35
N ILE A 689 -15.61 11.96 14.33
CA ILE A 689 -15.14 12.41 13.03
C ILE A 689 -16.35 12.50 12.09
N PRO A 690 -16.77 13.70 11.64
CA PRO A 690 -17.97 13.85 10.81
C PRO A 690 -17.91 13.03 9.50
N TRP A 691 -16.80 13.09 8.78
CA TRP A 691 -16.68 12.39 7.49
C TRP A 691 -16.66 10.85 7.63
N LEU A 692 -16.28 10.29 8.78
CA LEU A 692 -16.44 8.85 9.06
C LEU A 692 -17.90 8.49 9.29
N ASN A 693 -18.70 9.38 9.88
CA ASN A 693 -20.15 9.21 9.96
C ASN A 693 -20.77 9.17 8.56
N ASP A 694 -20.39 10.12 7.71
CA ASP A 694 -20.87 10.19 6.32
C ASP A 694 -20.45 8.95 5.52
N ALA A 695 -19.21 8.47 5.67
CA ALA A 695 -18.74 7.23 5.05
C ALA A 695 -19.56 5.99 5.47
N LEU A 696 -19.92 5.88 6.76
CA LEU A 696 -20.77 4.79 7.25
C LEU A 696 -22.23 4.90 6.74
N VAL A 697 -22.74 6.12 6.54
CA VAL A 697 -24.03 6.36 5.87
C VAL A 697 -23.95 5.95 4.41
N TYR A 698 -22.90 6.35 3.67
CA TYR A 698 -22.70 5.96 2.28
C TYR A 698 -22.61 4.43 2.12
N PHE A 699 -21.85 3.73 2.96
CA PHE A 699 -21.82 2.25 2.93
C PHE A 699 -23.20 1.62 3.18
N THR A 700 -24.01 2.21 4.06
CA THR A 700 -25.37 1.73 4.34
C THR A 700 -26.29 1.94 3.13
N VAL A 701 -26.23 3.11 2.50
CA VAL A 701 -26.99 3.43 1.28
C VAL A 701 -26.55 2.56 0.09
N SER A 702 -25.25 2.40 -0.15
CA SER A 702 -24.74 1.56 -1.24
C SER A 702 -25.11 0.08 -1.06
N LEU A 703 -25.00 -0.47 0.16
CA LEU A 703 -25.44 -1.84 0.44
C LEU A 703 -26.96 -2.00 0.22
N GLN A 704 -27.77 -1.01 0.60
CA GLN A 704 -29.21 -1.02 0.36
C GLN A 704 -29.55 -0.94 -1.13
N LEU A 705 -28.83 -0.13 -1.92
CA LEU A 705 -29.01 -0.02 -3.37
C LEU A 705 -28.64 -1.34 -4.08
N CYS A 706 -27.50 -1.96 -3.73
CA CYS A 706 -27.13 -3.26 -4.28
C CYS A 706 -28.17 -4.34 -3.94
N GLN A 707 -28.70 -4.37 -2.71
CA GLN A 707 -29.77 -5.32 -2.36
C GLN A 707 -31.07 -5.03 -3.15
N GLN A 708 -31.46 -3.76 -3.33
CA GLN A 708 -32.62 -3.41 -4.16
C GLN A 708 -32.43 -3.80 -5.63
N LEU A 709 -31.21 -3.72 -6.17
CA LEU A 709 -30.89 -4.22 -7.51
C LEU A 709 -31.01 -5.74 -7.59
N LYS A 710 -30.44 -6.49 -6.61
CA LYS A 710 -30.63 -7.95 -6.52
C LYS A 710 -32.10 -8.34 -6.43
N ASP A 711 -32.88 -7.68 -5.56
CA ASP A 711 -34.31 -7.95 -5.39
C ASP A 711 -35.10 -7.70 -6.69
N LYS A 712 -34.76 -6.66 -7.46
CA LYS A 712 -35.36 -6.40 -8.78
C LYS A 712 -35.00 -7.48 -9.80
N VAL A 713 -33.74 -7.91 -9.86
CA VAL A 713 -33.29 -8.98 -10.78
C VAL A 713 -33.96 -10.31 -10.43
N CYS A 714 -34.03 -10.68 -9.16
CA CYS A 714 -34.74 -11.88 -8.70
C CYS A 714 -36.25 -11.82 -9.00
N ARG A 715 -36.91 -10.68 -8.78
CA ARG A 715 -38.35 -10.51 -9.07
C ARG A 715 -38.67 -10.41 -10.56
N GLY A 716 -37.69 -10.03 -11.39
CA GLY A 716 -37.83 -10.00 -12.85
C GLY A 716 -37.83 -11.38 -13.51
N ILE A 717 -37.43 -12.44 -12.79
CA ILE A 717 -37.26 -13.79 -13.32
C ILE A 717 -38.12 -14.77 -12.50
N TRP A 718 -39.44 -14.73 -12.75
CA TRP A 718 -40.43 -15.83 -12.71
C TRP A 718 -41.85 -15.22 -12.76
N GLY A 719 -42.23 -14.71 -13.93
CA GLY A 719 -43.44 -13.88 -14.08
C GLY A 719 -44.12 -13.95 -15.46
N ARG A 720 -43.85 -15.01 -16.24
CA ARG A 720 -44.60 -15.42 -17.46
C ARG A 720 -44.09 -16.78 -17.93
N GLU A 721 -44.89 -17.82 -17.72
CA GLU A 721 -44.81 -19.01 -18.55
C GLU A 721 -45.48 -18.71 -19.91
N GLY A 722 -45.05 -19.41 -20.97
CA GLY A 722 -45.70 -19.38 -22.27
C GLY A 722 -45.60 -18.06 -23.05
N TYR A 723 -44.55 -17.92 -23.86
CA TYR A 723 -44.69 -17.77 -25.32
C TYR A 723 -43.30 -17.90 -25.98
N SER A 724 -43.25 -18.53 -27.16
CA SER A 724 -42.01 -18.76 -27.91
C SER A 724 -41.56 -17.51 -28.68
N GLY A 725 -40.26 -17.21 -28.63
CA GLY A 725 -39.57 -16.33 -29.58
C GLY A 725 -39.66 -14.82 -29.33
N ALA A 726 -38.83 -14.29 -28.42
CA ALA A 726 -38.44 -12.88 -28.42
C ALA A 726 -37.07 -12.66 -27.75
N THR A 727 -36.04 -12.30 -28.53
CA THR A 727 -34.76 -11.78 -28.02
C THR A 727 -34.98 -10.41 -27.39
N SER A 728 -35.19 -10.38 -26.08
CA SER A 728 -35.46 -9.16 -25.32
C SER A 728 -34.16 -8.61 -24.72
N TYR A 729 -33.70 -7.47 -25.26
CA TYR A 729 -32.49 -6.78 -24.80
C TYR A 729 -32.66 -6.22 -23.39
N PHE A 730 -31.83 -6.69 -22.45
CA PHE A 730 -31.65 -6.02 -21.16
C PHE A 730 -30.76 -4.79 -21.31
N SER A 731 -31.37 -3.65 -21.65
CA SER A 731 -30.80 -2.37 -21.22
C SER A 731 -31.07 -2.21 -19.72
N ALA A 732 -30.03 -1.98 -18.92
CA ALA A 732 -30.12 -1.72 -17.49
C ALA A 732 -29.96 -0.21 -17.25
N PRO A 733 -31.04 0.58 -17.05
CA PRO A 733 -30.91 2.02 -16.93
C PRO A 733 -30.39 2.37 -15.54
N LYS A 734 -29.08 2.64 -15.47
CA LYS A 734 -28.29 2.99 -14.28
C LYS A 734 -28.11 1.83 -13.29
N LEU A 735 -26.85 1.39 -13.19
CA LEU A 735 -26.32 0.44 -12.22
C LEU A 735 -25.20 1.15 -11.43
#